data_AF-A0A7Y0MW43-F1
#
_entry.id   AF-A0A7Y0MW43-F1
#
_cell.length_a   1.000
_cell.length_b   1.000
_cell.length_c   1.000
_cell.angle_alpha   90.00
_cell.angle_beta   90.00
_cell.angle_gamma   90.00
#
_symmetry.space_group_name_H-M   'P 1'
#
loop_
_entity.id
_entity.type
_entity.pdbx_description
1 polymer ?
#
loop_
_entity_poly.entity_id
_entity_poly.type
_entity_poly.pdbx_seq_one_letter_code
_entity_poly.pdbx_strand_id
1 'polypeptide(L)'
;MTRTIIINGKNNEIDLNKEYRDSLSDSEIDKLYESMKVFEPKLNTVLRQTLNRLIAHANATVSPLSIENIKSYQDEINQQLNQGDKGKRVYRANLKKLFTSIDFGDDITRLVSQRKGRARSGVASTSERVLLDDDERRTKLHKPKHKSQGLTSEQAKRPSESNVISLAPLEFKLTNSSNQVVTINLGESFASPYISEADLKVYAKSVKDSSASQVTKWNYLSELSSLIRYNNEVTKQPEFFSKGVYQSYIKHQIDLIQKGKSKNKMETIEKRQSFLSNGFKLLGLPVINKRDRFKIKAGGNDLQTDNYDNTSWIATVRTLIPEHERLYKATHESNNEQNFNDFIACSCLLLTIYTGMTFSELANMVCEEYDTTYTRLGTKDIVYSAVKYRAGIENSYSNFTAKRSSKTCVNRLMEVVQSTKIKYGITSNRVLFMLHKGVASQITTVDISGFSGKLMRQNHILLDLLKKRPDYKLVLQRIRSSVIQRVSTVRGEAAGVLAGRHSLSVHRSYNYSKVSNESAQKDMTKATHSLEMYARGETIKVSVEMGRNLYEPKIINQKEKEESGVSELKNGGTCKGNETPESKEFRKRLNRNTLLKDEDKKHMGCGFIIKCFGCSNFAVVDEVNDIWKLLSFESILNSSIESHVSLDHYIDKQSELKHKLLLIKNKLTPRKLKTAEKKLDKKGLHPLWDGLYAVLDKMEL
;
A
#
# COMPACT_ATOMS: atom_id res chain seq x y z
N MET A 1 34.73 -25.31 33.08
CA MET A 1 33.56 -25.84 32.36
C MET A 1 33.98 -26.14 30.93
N THR A 2 33.69 -27.32 30.40
CA THR A 2 33.90 -27.66 28.98
C THR A 2 32.86 -26.93 28.12
N ARG A 3 33.30 -26.07 27.20
CA ARG A 3 32.44 -25.20 26.37
C ARG A 3 32.22 -25.88 25.01
N THR A 4 31.52 -27.02 25.04
CA THR A 4 31.36 -27.90 23.87
C THR A 4 30.13 -27.55 23.02
N ILE A 5 30.31 -27.45 21.69
CA ILE A 5 29.22 -27.21 20.72
C ILE A 5 29.13 -28.33 19.67
N ILE A 6 27.95 -28.51 19.09
CA ILE A 6 27.70 -29.48 18.00
C ILE A 6 27.77 -28.77 16.65
N ILE A 7 28.53 -29.35 15.70
CA ILE A 7 28.58 -28.91 14.29
C ILE A 7 28.09 -30.00 13.34
N ASN A 8 27.72 -29.62 12.11
CA ASN A 8 27.20 -30.57 11.12
C ASN A 8 28.25 -31.60 10.66
N GLY A 9 27.88 -32.88 10.64
CA GLY A 9 28.75 -34.05 10.47
C GLY A 9 28.55 -35.03 11.64
N LYS A 10 28.54 -36.35 11.42
CA LYS A 10 28.22 -37.36 12.45
C LYS A 10 29.06 -37.12 13.74
N ASN A 11 28.41 -36.77 14.84
CA ASN A 11 28.98 -36.61 16.20
C ASN A 11 30.27 -35.77 16.33
N ASN A 12 30.39 -34.66 15.59
CA ASN A 12 31.51 -33.74 15.77
C ASN A 12 31.20 -32.70 16.86
N GLU A 13 31.49 -33.07 18.10
CA GLU A 13 31.56 -32.15 19.24
C GLU A 13 32.90 -31.40 19.25
N ILE A 14 32.85 -30.09 19.47
CA ILE A 14 34.02 -29.21 19.49
C ILE A 14 34.06 -28.46 20.81
N ASP A 15 35.19 -28.54 21.52
CA ASP A 15 35.45 -27.70 22.68
C ASP A 15 36.07 -26.36 22.25
N LEU A 16 35.29 -25.28 22.40
CA LEU A 16 35.71 -23.92 22.05
C LEU A 16 36.93 -23.47 22.87
N ASN A 17 37.13 -24.00 24.07
CA ASN A 17 38.31 -23.69 24.89
C ASN A 17 39.58 -24.25 24.25
N LYS A 18 39.50 -25.46 23.69
CA LYS A 18 40.66 -26.09 23.07
C LYS A 18 40.99 -25.43 21.73
N GLU A 19 40.00 -24.93 21.01
CA GLU A 19 40.18 -24.38 19.67
C GLU A 19 40.59 -22.90 19.68
N TYR A 20 40.14 -22.09 20.64
CA TYR A 20 40.30 -20.63 20.59
C TYR A 20 41.04 -19.99 21.76
N ARG A 21 41.51 -20.74 22.75
CA ARG A 21 42.21 -20.19 23.93
C ARG A 21 43.40 -19.31 23.58
N ASP A 22 44.12 -19.62 22.51
CA ASP A 22 45.31 -18.86 22.09
C ASP A 22 44.98 -17.64 21.23
N SER A 23 43.71 -17.47 20.83
CA SER A 23 43.27 -16.43 19.87
C SER A 23 42.18 -15.51 20.38
N LEU A 24 41.41 -15.92 21.39
CA LEU A 24 40.29 -15.16 21.96
C LEU A 24 40.37 -15.14 23.49
N SER A 25 39.85 -14.07 24.09
CA SER A 25 39.70 -13.96 25.54
C SER A 25 38.61 -14.89 26.07
N ASP A 26 38.71 -15.29 27.34
CA ASP A 26 37.69 -16.15 27.99
C ASP A 26 36.28 -15.54 27.90
N SER A 27 36.15 -14.21 27.98
CA SER A 27 34.86 -13.52 27.84
C SER A 27 34.27 -13.64 26.42
N GLU A 28 35.10 -13.61 25.39
CA GLU A 28 34.66 -13.82 24.00
C GLU A 28 34.27 -15.28 23.75
N ILE A 29 35.02 -16.22 24.34
CA ILE A 29 34.71 -17.65 24.27
C ILE A 29 33.38 -17.96 24.99
N ASP A 30 33.12 -17.33 26.14
CA ASP A 30 31.84 -17.46 26.86
C ASP A 30 30.66 -16.95 26.02
N LYS A 31 30.80 -15.77 25.38
CA LYS A 31 29.74 -15.22 24.50
C LYS A 31 29.47 -16.10 23.29
N LEU A 32 30.53 -16.64 22.68
CA LEU A 32 30.43 -17.60 21.58
C LEU A 32 29.68 -18.86 22.04
N TYR A 33 30.06 -19.43 23.18
CA TYR A 33 29.45 -20.64 23.72
C TYR A 33 27.96 -20.45 24.03
N GLU A 34 27.60 -19.38 24.75
CA GLU A 34 26.21 -19.09 25.13
C GLU A 34 25.29 -18.95 23.92
N SER A 35 25.81 -18.39 22.82
CA SER A 35 25.06 -18.23 21.57
C SER A 35 25.01 -19.54 20.76
N MET A 36 26.16 -20.19 20.58
CA MET A 36 26.30 -21.33 19.67
C MET A 36 25.71 -22.64 20.22
N LYS A 37 25.55 -22.78 21.56
CA LYS A 37 24.90 -23.96 22.15
C LYS A 37 23.42 -24.10 21.80
N VAL A 38 22.76 -23.01 21.41
CA VAL A 38 21.32 -22.97 21.04
C VAL A 38 21.11 -23.04 19.52
N PHE A 39 22.17 -22.90 18.73
CA PHE A 39 22.08 -22.87 17.27
C PHE A 39 22.08 -24.27 16.64
N GLU A 40 21.43 -24.37 15.47
CA GLU A 40 21.47 -25.59 14.67
C GLU A 40 22.92 -25.94 14.26
N PRO A 41 23.30 -27.23 14.22
CA PRO A 41 24.67 -27.66 13.89
C PRO A 41 25.21 -27.11 12.56
N LYS A 42 24.34 -26.96 11.55
CA LYS A 42 24.69 -26.40 10.24
C LYS A 42 25.03 -24.91 10.32
N LEU A 43 24.37 -24.15 11.20
CA LEU A 43 24.69 -22.76 11.44
C LEU A 43 26.05 -22.65 12.15
N ASN A 44 26.28 -23.46 13.19
CA ASN A 44 27.55 -23.50 13.90
C ASN A 44 28.75 -23.78 12.98
N THR A 45 28.61 -24.70 12.02
CA THR A 45 29.66 -24.94 11.01
C THR A 45 30.01 -23.68 10.20
N VAL A 46 29.00 -22.92 9.76
CA VAL A 46 29.21 -21.70 8.96
C VAL A 46 29.81 -20.58 9.81
N LEU A 47 29.36 -20.44 11.05
CA LEU A 47 29.89 -19.44 11.98
C LEU A 47 31.34 -19.72 12.34
N ARG A 48 31.68 -20.98 12.65
CA ARG A 48 33.07 -21.43 12.90
C ARG A 48 34.00 -21.15 11.73
N GLN A 49 33.59 -21.48 10.50
CA GLN A 49 34.37 -21.18 9.29
C GLN A 49 34.61 -19.68 9.09
N THR A 50 33.65 -18.86 9.49
CA THR A 50 33.75 -17.40 9.40
C THR A 50 34.68 -16.85 10.47
N LEU A 51 34.59 -17.37 11.68
CA LEU A 51 35.45 -17.02 12.81
C LEU A 51 36.92 -17.37 12.52
N ASN A 52 37.20 -18.57 12.02
CA ASN A 52 38.57 -19.00 11.69
C ASN A 52 39.22 -18.10 10.62
N ARG A 53 38.42 -17.61 9.66
CA ARG A 53 38.92 -16.67 8.64
C ARG A 53 39.17 -15.28 9.18
N LEU A 54 38.35 -14.84 10.13
CA LEU A 54 38.56 -13.56 10.81
C LEU A 54 39.81 -13.61 11.68
N ILE A 55 40.03 -14.72 12.41
CA ILE A 55 41.25 -14.94 13.19
C ILE A 55 42.48 -14.99 12.27
N ALA A 56 42.40 -15.68 11.13
CA ALA A 56 43.50 -15.71 10.16
C ALA A 56 43.79 -14.34 9.50
N HIS A 57 42.83 -13.41 9.51
CA HIS A 57 43.00 -12.04 9.02
C HIS A 57 43.59 -11.11 10.07
N ALA A 58 43.31 -11.38 11.35
CA ALA A 58 43.64 -10.50 12.45
C ALA A 58 45.16 -10.30 12.61
N ASN A 59 45.56 -9.05 12.85
CA ASN A 59 46.94 -8.74 13.24
C ASN A 59 47.21 -9.28 14.66
N ALA A 60 48.40 -9.85 14.88
CA ALA A 60 48.78 -10.48 16.15
C ALA A 60 48.74 -9.55 17.38
N THR A 61 48.67 -8.24 17.18
CA THR A 61 48.66 -7.20 18.23
C THR A 61 47.27 -6.73 18.65
N VAL A 62 46.19 -7.13 17.96
CA VAL A 62 44.82 -6.65 18.23
C VAL A 62 43.83 -7.82 18.23
N SER A 63 42.85 -7.84 19.16
CA SER A 63 41.84 -8.92 19.24
C SER A 63 41.19 -9.16 17.87
N PRO A 64 41.06 -10.43 17.42
CA PRO A 64 40.37 -10.78 16.19
C PRO A 64 38.94 -10.24 16.08
N LEU A 65 38.26 -10.05 17.21
CA LEU A 65 36.89 -9.53 17.28
C LEU A 65 36.82 -8.02 17.52
N SER A 66 37.94 -7.30 17.42
CA SER A 66 37.96 -5.84 17.47
C SER A 66 37.27 -5.21 16.24
N ILE A 67 36.71 -4.02 16.44
CA ILE A 67 36.09 -3.21 15.37
C ILE A 67 37.10 -2.97 14.23
N GLU A 68 38.37 -2.77 14.55
CA GLU A 68 39.45 -2.49 13.60
C GLU A 68 39.73 -3.69 12.69
N ASN A 69 39.91 -4.89 13.26
CA ASN A 69 40.12 -6.12 12.48
C ASN A 69 38.89 -6.48 11.65
N ILE A 70 37.68 -6.33 12.21
CA ILE A 70 36.43 -6.60 11.49
C ILE A 70 36.27 -5.64 10.30
N LYS A 71 36.58 -4.36 10.48
CA LYS A 71 36.52 -3.36 9.41
C LYS A 71 37.55 -3.67 8.32
N SER A 72 38.78 -3.99 8.71
CA SER A 72 39.86 -4.36 7.79
C SER A 72 39.48 -5.59 6.94
N TYR A 73 38.97 -6.65 7.57
CA TYR A 73 38.51 -7.84 6.86
C TYR A 73 37.32 -7.55 5.93
N GLN A 74 36.38 -6.71 6.38
CA GLN A 74 35.25 -6.29 5.56
C GLN A 74 35.69 -5.47 4.33
N ASP A 75 36.70 -4.62 4.47
CA ASP A 75 37.25 -3.80 3.39
C ASP A 75 38.02 -4.65 2.36
N GLU A 76 38.79 -5.65 2.80
CA GLU A 76 39.44 -6.62 1.90
C GLU A 76 38.41 -7.39 1.05
N ILE A 77 37.34 -7.91 1.68
CA ILE A 77 36.24 -8.59 0.97
C ILE A 77 35.61 -7.65 -0.06
N ASN A 78 35.43 -6.36 0.28
CA ASN A 78 34.84 -5.38 -0.61
C ASN A 78 35.79 -5.02 -1.78
N GLN A 79 37.10 -4.94 -1.55
CA GLN A 79 38.09 -4.68 -2.59
C GLN A 79 38.12 -5.81 -3.62
N GLN A 80 38.15 -7.07 -3.15
CA GLN A 80 38.12 -8.24 -4.02
C GLN A 80 36.80 -8.36 -4.81
N LEU A 81 35.67 -7.96 -4.21
CA LEU A 81 34.38 -7.84 -4.91
C LEU A 81 34.41 -6.79 -6.03
N ASN A 82 35.08 -5.66 -5.80
CA ASN A 82 35.24 -4.62 -6.80
C ASN A 82 36.18 -5.05 -7.95
N GLN A 83 37.15 -5.91 -7.65
CA GLN A 83 38.05 -6.54 -8.64
C GLN A 83 37.40 -7.70 -9.41
N GLY A 84 36.15 -8.05 -9.11
CA GLY A 84 35.35 -8.99 -9.90
C GLY A 84 35.19 -10.39 -9.32
N ASP A 85 35.77 -10.69 -8.15
CA ASP A 85 35.62 -12.00 -7.49
C ASP A 85 34.23 -12.13 -6.85
N LYS A 86 33.30 -12.69 -7.62
CA LYS A 86 31.90 -12.89 -7.19
C LYS A 86 31.77 -13.91 -6.04
N GLY A 87 32.77 -14.76 -5.80
CA GLY A 87 32.76 -15.75 -4.71
C GLY A 87 32.79 -15.11 -3.32
N LYS A 88 33.40 -13.93 -3.20
CA LYS A 88 33.49 -13.17 -1.95
C LYS A 88 32.15 -12.65 -1.40
N ARG A 89 31.07 -12.75 -2.19
CA ARG A 89 29.70 -12.42 -1.73
C ARG A 89 29.25 -13.36 -0.60
N VAL A 90 29.65 -14.63 -0.65
CA VAL A 90 29.30 -15.62 0.38
C VAL A 90 29.99 -15.27 1.69
N TYR A 91 31.26 -14.86 1.65
CA TYR A 91 32.00 -14.45 2.85
C TYR A 91 31.45 -13.17 3.47
N ARG A 92 31.07 -12.17 2.65
CA ARG A 92 30.39 -10.98 3.15
C ARG A 92 29.06 -11.31 3.84
N ALA A 93 28.29 -12.22 3.26
CA ALA A 93 27.01 -12.65 3.82
C ALA A 93 27.21 -13.43 5.14
N ASN A 94 28.20 -14.31 5.20
CA ASN A 94 28.52 -15.09 6.40
C ASN A 94 29.09 -14.23 7.52
N LEU A 95 29.94 -13.25 7.20
CA LEU A 95 30.46 -12.27 8.17
C LEU A 95 29.32 -11.47 8.79
N LYS A 96 28.39 -10.99 7.96
CA LYS A 96 27.17 -10.36 8.46
C LYS A 96 26.37 -11.31 9.35
N LYS A 97 26.20 -12.56 8.92
CA LYS A 97 25.45 -13.57 9.67
C LYS A 97 26.06 -13.82 11.05
N LEU A 98 27.39 -13.90 11.17
CA LEU A 98 28.10 -14.05 12.45
C LEU A 98 27.75 -12.93 13.43
N PHE A 99 27.94 -11.67 13.02
CA PHE A 99 27.74 -10.50 13.89
C PHE A 99 26.28 -10.06 14.08
N THR A 100 25.34 -10.66 13.34
CA THR A 100 23.91 -10.54 13.63
C THR A 100 23.36 -11.70 14.45
N SER A 101 24.08 -12.83 14.52
CA SER A 101 23.63 -14.00 15.29
C SER A 101 24.23 -14.01 16.70
N ILE A 102 25.42 -13.45 16.89
CA ILE A 102 26.12 -13.40 18.17
C ILE A 102 26.32 -11.93 18.54
N ASP A 103 25.93 -11.57 19.76
CA ASP A 103 26.05 -10.21 20.27
C ASP A 103 27.48 -9.92 20.73
N PHE A 104 28.22 -9.19 19.89
CA PHE A 104 29.56 -8.70 20.19
C PHE A 104 29.56 -7.20 20.52
N GLY A 105 28.39 -6.56 20.65
CA GLY A 105 28.24 -5.14 20.93
C GLY A 105 27.68 -4.33 19.75
N ASP A 106 26.91 -3.28 20.08
CA ASP A 106 26.14 -2.47 19.13
C ASP A 106 26.99 -1.84 18.02
N ASP A 107 28.22 -1.44 18.32
CA ASP A 107 29.12 -0.81 17.35
C ASP A 107 29.58 -1.78 16.26
N ILE A 108 29.89 -3.02 16.65
CA ILE A 108 30.27 -4.09 15.71
C ILE A 108 29.06 -4.48 14.87
N THR A 109 27.91 -4.75 15.50
CA THR A 109 26.68 -5.11 14.78
C THR A 109 26.25 -4.00 13.81
N ARG A 110 26.41 -2.73 14.19
CA ARG A 110 26.13 -1.57 13.31
C ARG A 110 27.10 -1.52 12.13
N LEU A 111 28.41 -1.71 12.36
CA LEU A 111 29.44 -1.70 11.30
C LEU A 111 29.11 -2.69 10.17
N VAL A 112 28.79 -3.94 10.50
CA VAL A 112 28.50 -4.99 9.51
C VAL A 112 27.08 -4.93 8.94
N SER A 113 26.17 -4.24 9.62
CA SER A 113 24.79 -4.01 9.19
C SER A 113 24.63 -2.80 8.25
N GLN A 114 25.64 -1.92 8.15
CA GLN A 114 25.63 -0.81 7.21
C GLN A 114 25.51 -1.31 5.76
N ARG A 115 24.32 -1.07 5.17
CA ARG A 115 24.17 -1.19 3.71
C ARG A 115 24.97 -0.05 3.09
N LYS A 116 26.10 -0.37 2.44
CA LYS A 116 26.68 0.54 1.43
C LYS A 116 25.55 0.87 0.46
N GLY A 117 25.10 2.12 0.50
CA GLY A 117 24.32 2.71 -0.57
C GLY A 117 25.07 2.39 -1.86
N ARG A 118 24.39 1.76 -2.81
CA ARG A 118 24.97 1.49 -4.12
C ARG A 118 25.43 2.85 -4.65
N ALA A 119 26.74 3.06 -4.76
CA ALA A 119 27.28 4.20 -5.48
C ALA A 119 26.59 4.15 -6.84
N ARG A 120 25.71 5.13 -7.08
CA ARG A 120 25.10 5.31 -8.38
C ARG A 120 26.25 5.72 -9.28
N SER A 121 26.78 4.80 -10.06
CA SER A 121 27.51 5.12 -11.29
C SER A 121 26.52 5.60 -12.37
N GLY A 122 25.55 6.43 -11.96
CA GLY A 122 24.75 7.20 -12.87
C GLY A 122 25.43 8.54 -12.93
N VAL A 123 26.05 8.84 -14.06
CA VAL A 123 26.25 10.22 -14.50
C VAL A 123 24.93 10.93 -14.18
N ALA A 124 24.97 11.84 -13.22
CA ALA A 124 23.81 12.65 -12.89
C ALA A 124 23.56 13.52 -14.11
N SER A 125 22.65 13.10 -15.00
CA SER A 125 22.00 14.06 -15.88
C SER A 125 21.31 15.05 -14.94
N THR A 126 21.80 16.28 -14.91
CA THR A 126 21.17 17.42 -14.25
C THR A 126 19.71 17.48 -14.70
N SER A 127 18.78 16.95 -13.89
CA SER A 127 17.36 17.08 -14.21
C SER A 127 16.96 18.50 -13.85
N GLU A 128 16.78 19.33 -14.87
CA GLU A 128 16.21 20.67 -14.75
C GLU A 128 14.79 20.55 -14.16
N ARG A 129 14.54 21.19 -13.01
CA ARG A 129 13.18 21.28 -12.43
C ARG A 129 12.42 22.38 -13.20
N VAL A 130 11.13 22.17 -13.42
CA VAL A 130 10.29 23.17 -14.09
C VAL A 130 10.04 24.30 -13.11
N LEU A 131 10.55 25.49 -13.43
CA LEU A 131 10.22 26.71 -12.71
C LEU A 131 8.72 26.97 -12.79
N LEU A 132 8.17 27.60 -11.76
CA LEU A 132 6.83 28.17 -11.86
C LEU A 132 6.93 29.45 -12.69
N ASP A 133 6.72 29.35 -13.99
CA ASP A 133 6.57 30.52 -14.85
C ASP A 133 5.22 31.20 -14.60
N ASP A 134 5.12 32.48 -14.98
CA ASP A 134 3.85 33.20 -15.14
C ASP A 134 2.99 32.39 -16.12
N ASP A 135 1.98 31.68 -15.61
CA ASP A 135 0.99 30.98 -16.43
C ASP A 135 0.16 32.08 -17.16
N GLU A 136 0.67 32.65 -18.25
CA GLU A 136 -0.14 33.44 -19.18
C GLU A 136 -1.30 32.55 -19.62
N ARG A 137 -2.52 33.04 -19.35
CA ARG A 137 -3.78 32.39 -19.65
C ARG A 137 -3.74 31.67 -21.00
N ARG A 138 -3.75 30.33 -20.97
CA ARG A 138 -4.35 29.54 -22.07
C ARG A 138 -5.89 29.61 -21.96
N THR A 139 -6.45 30.81 -21.92
CA THR A 139 -7.87 31.00 -22.22
C THR A 139 -8.02 30.76 -23.71
N LYS A 140 -8.43 29.54 -24.10
CA LYS A 140 -9.18 29.40 -25.34
C LYS A 140 -10.48 30.17 -25.12
N LEU A 141 -10.49 31.44 -25.53
CA LEU A 141 -11.71 32.19 -25.78
C LEU A 141 -12.68 31.25 -26.50
N HIS A 142 -13.83 31.04 -25.87
CA HIS A 142 -14.96 30.35 -26.43
C HIS A 142 -15.28 31.02 -27.77
N LYS A 143 -14.79 30.45 -28.90
CA LYS A 143 -15.24 30.91 -30.21
C LYS A 143 -16.71 30.50 -30.30
N PRO A 144 -17.65 31.46 -30.41
CA PRO A 144 -19.04 31.10 -30.61
C PRO A 144 -19.13 30.28 -31.91
N LYS A 145 -19.99 29.28 -31.89
CA LYS A 145 -20.33 28.46 -33.07
C LYS A 145 -20.83 29.39 -34.19
N HIS A 146 -19.93 29.82 -35.07
CA HIS A 146 -20.29 30.40 -36.35
C HIS A 146 -19.87 29.49 -37.49
N LYS A 147 -20.82 29.36 -38.40
CA LYS A 147 -20.84 28.54 -39.60
C LYS A 147 -19.56 28.72 -40.41
N SER A 148 -19.18 27.63 -41.09
CA SER A 148 -18.19 27.61 -42.16
C SER A 148 -18.37 28.80 -43.11
N GLN A 149 -17.38 29.69 -43.12
CA GLN A 149 -17.09 30.53 -44.28
C GLN A 149 -15.65 30.20 -44.70
N GLY A 150 -15.51 29.79 -45.95
CA GLY A 150 -14.23 29.47 -46.56
C GLY A 150 -13.30 30.68 -46.51
N LEU A 151 -12.01 30.40 -46.34
CA LEU A 151 -10.96 31.40 -46.48
C LEU A 151 -11.00 31.97 -47.90
N THR A 152 -11.11 33.30 -48.02
CA THR A 152 -10.91 34.03 -49.27
C THR A 152 -9.44 34.00 -49.66
N SER A 153 -9.20 33.99 -50.98
CA SER A 153 -7.92 33.80 -51.68
C SER A 153 -6.84 34.87 -51.42
N GLU A 154 -7.10 35.87 -50.58
CA GLU A 154 -6.12 36.92 -50.23
C GLU A 154 -5.49 36.76 -48.84
N GLN A 155 -6.00 35.86 -47.98
CA GLN A 155 -5.35 35.50 -46.71
C GLN A 155 -4.29 34.40 -46.85
N ALA A 156 -3.98 34.00 -48.09
CA ALA A 156 -3.00 32.99 -48.45
C ALA A 156 -1.69 33.58 -49.03
N LYS A 157 -1.21 34.71 -48.52
CA LYS A 157 0.15 35.21 -48.81
C LYS A 157 1.01 35.30 -47.53
N ARG A 158 1.64 34.14 -47.27
CA ARG A 158 2.86 33.78 -46.50
C ARG A 158 3.52 34.79 -45.55
N PRO A 159 3.93 34.33 -44.34
CA PRO A 159 5.26 34.58 -43.78
C PRO A 159 6.30 33.61 -44.39
N SER A 160 7.49 34.13 -44.63
CA SER A 160 8.63 33.61 -45.40
C SER A 160 9.33 32.34 -44.87
N GLU A 161 9.94 31.59 -45.79
CA GLU A 161 10.65 30.30 -45.63
C GLU A 161 11.94 30.29 -44.75
N SER A 162 12.33 31.37 -44.08
CA SER A 162 13.70 31.48 -43.54
C SER A 162 13.86 31.91 -42.08
N ASN A 163 12.81 32.13 -41.31
CA ASN A 163 12.97 32.59 -39.93
C ASN A 163 12.82 31.48 -38.89
N VAL A 164 13.97 30.82 -38.69
CA VAL A 164 14.47 30.26 -37.43
C VAL A 164 14.23 28.76 -37.17
N ILE A 165 14.96 27.96 -37.95
CA ILE A 165 15.38 26.57 -37.67
C ILE A 165 16.44 26.49 -36.53
N SER A 166 16.81 27.59 -35.86
CA SER A 166 17.76 27.56 -34.73
C SER A 166 16.98 27.43 -33.40
N LEU A 167 17.27 26.49 -32.49
CA LEU A 167 18.60 26.15 -31.98
C LEU A 167 18.82 24.66 -31.66
N ALA A 168 17.86 23.77 -31.96
CA ALA A 168 18.10 22.32 -31.97
C ALA A 168 16.91 21.57 -32.62
N PRO A 169 16.91 21.27 -33.93
CA PRO A 169 15.75 20.65 -34.59
C PRO A 169 15.42 19.26 -34.04
N LEU A 170 16.39 18.58 -33.43
CA LEU A 170 16.32 17.21 -32.92
C LEU A 170 16.17 17.12 -31.40
N GLU A 171 16.22 18.23 -30.67
CA GLU A 171 16.09 18.23 -29.20
C GLU A 171 14.67 18.55 -28.76
N PHE A 172 14.21 17.77 -27.78
CA PHE A 172 12.87 17.87 -27.22
C PHE A 172 12.96 17.93 -25.71
N LYS A 173 12.55 19.06 -25.12
CA LYS A 173 12.28 19.17 -23.67
C LYS A 173 10.88 18.63 -23.39
N LEU A 174 10.79 17.45 -22.78
CA LEU A 174 9.53 16.75 -22.50
C LEU A 174 9.39 16.45 -21.01
N THR A 175 8.19 16.58 -20.46
CA THR A 175 7.89 16.06 -19.12
C THR A 175 7.74 14.54 -19.12
N ASN A 176 8.44 13.84 -18.24
CA ASN A 176 8.27 12.40 -18.03
C ASN A 176 7.05 12.08 -17.14
N SER A 177 6.80 10.78 -16.90
CA SER A 177 5.66 10.33 -16.06
C SER A 177 5.75 10.76 -14.59
N SER A 178 6.90 11.26 -14.14
CA SER A 178 7.14 11.81 -12.79
C SER A 178 7.02 13.33 -12.74
N ASN A 179 6.58 13.97 -13.83
CA ASN A 179 6.50 15.42 -14.00
C ASN A 179 7.87 16.13 -13.94
N GLN A 180 8.95 15.44 -14.32
CA GLN A 180 10.28 16.04 -14.48
C GLN A 180 10.54 16.34 -15.94
N VAL A 181 11.16 17.48 -16.25
CA VAL A 181 11.61 17.77 -17.62
C VAL A 181 12.85 16.95 -17.93
N VAL A 182 12.81 16.29 -19.08
CA VAL A 182 13.86 15.49 -19.64
C VAL A 182 14.10 15.98 -21.06
N THR A 183 15.35 16.31 -21.36
CA THR A 183 15.77 16.62 -22.73
C THR A 183 16.08 15.31 -23.45
N ILE A 184 15.46 15.11 -24.60
CA ILE A 184 15.78 14.02 -25.53
C ILE A 184 16.36 14.65 -26.79
N ASN A 185 17.63 14.37 -27.07
CA ASN A 185 18.22 14.63 -28.37
C ASN A 185 18.03 13.39 -29.25
N LEU A 186 17.26 13.51 -30.34
CA LEU A 186 17.03 12.39 -31.26
C LEU A 186 18.30 11.95 -31.97
N GLY A 187 19.23 12.87 -32.28
CA GLY A 187 20.51 12.51 -32.91
C GLY A 187 21.32 11.54 -32.05
N GLU A 188 21.36 11.76 -30.73
CA GLU A 188 22.03 10.85 -29.80
C GLU A 188 21.19 9.60 -29.50
N SER A 189 19.91 9.79 -29.23
CA SER A 189 19.02 8.72 -28.76
C SER A 189 18.70 7.69 -29.84
N PHE A 190 18.73 8.12 -31.11
CA PHE A 190 18.48 7.31 -32.30
C PHE A 190 19.76 7.14 -33.12
N ALA A 191 20.93 7.42 -32.53
CA ALA A 191 22.21 7.19 -33.18
C ALA A 191 22.29 5.73 -33.65
N SER A 192 22.36 5.53 -34.96
CA SER A 192 22.37 4.22 -35.58
C SER A 192 23.02 4.34 -36.96
N PRO A 193 23.87 3.37 -37.37
CA PRO A 193 24.39 3.34 -38.74
C PRO A 193 23.29 3.12 -39.79
N TYR A 194 22.08 2.75 -39.36
CA TYR A 194 20.95 2.43 -40.21
C TYR A 194 19.91 3.55 -40.31
N ILE A 195 20.08 4.65 -39.58
CA ILE A 195 19.15 5.78 -39.58
C ILE A 195 19.89 6.99 -40.14
N SER A 196 19.44 7.49 -41.28
CA SER A 196 20.08 8.65 -41.91
C SER A 196 19.69 9.95 -41.19
N GLU A 197 20.48 11.00 -41.40
CA GLU A 197 20.14 12.34 -40.89
C GLU A 197 18.82 12.86 -41.49
N ALA A 198 18.49 12.46 -42.72
CA ALA A 198 17.21 12.77 -43.36
C ALA A 198 16.04 12.11 -42.62
N ASP A 199 16.17 10.83 -42.25
CA ASP A 199 15.15 10.11 -41.47
C ASP A 199 14.94 10.77 -40.10
N LEU A 200 16.02 11.16 -39.42
CA LEU A 200 15.93 11.87 -38.14
C LEU A 200 15.16 13.19 -38.25
N LYS A 201 15.34 13.95 -39.33
CA LYS A 201 14.58 15.19 -39.58
C LYS A 201 13.09 14.91 -39.80
N VAL A 202 12.75 13.84 -40.54
CA VAL A 202 11.36 13.40 -40.73
C VAL A 202 10.74 12.98 -39.41
N TYR A 203 11.43 12.17 -38.62
CA TYR A 203 10.99 11.74 -37.29
C TYR A 203 10.78 12.93 -36.34
N ALA A 204 11.73 13.88 -36.32
CA ALA A 204 11.61 15.08 -35.49
C ALA A 204 10.38 15.91 -35.87
N LYS A 205 10.10 16.08 -37.17
CA LYS A 205 8.90 16.77 -37.66
C LYS A 205 7.63 16.06 -37.18
N SER A 206 7.53 14.74 -37.35
CA SER A 206 6.36 13.96 -36.90
C SER A 206 6.13 14.04 -35.39
N VAL A 207 7.20 14.09 -34.59
CA VAL A 207 7.12 14.29 -33.14
C VAL A 207 6.61 15.70 -32.81
N LYS A 208 7.05 16.75 -33.53
CA LYS A 208 6.59 18.14 -33.34
C LYS A 208 5.11 18.28 -33.68
N ASP A 209 4.69 17.76 -34.84
CA ASP A 209 3.33 17.91 -35.38
C ASP A 209 2.29 17.08 -34.61
N SER A 210 2.72 16.10 -33.83
CA SER A 210 1.83 15.24 -33.05
C SER A 210 1.11 15.98 -31.91
N SER A 211 -0.20 15.74 -31.80
CA SER A 211 -1.06 16.21 -30.71
C SER A 211 -0.94 15.40 -29.40
N ALA A 212 -0.08 14.37 -29.36
CA ALA A 212 0.14 13.57 -28.16
C ALA A 212 0.70 14.41 -26.99
N SER A 213 0.37 14.03 -25.76
CA SER A 213 0.91 14.71 -24.57
C SER A 213 2.43 14.56 -24.47
N GLN A 214 3.12 15.50 -23.81
CA GLN A 214 4.57 15.42 -23.62
C GLN A 214 5.01 14.12 -22.95
N VAL A 215 4.28 13.67 -21.92
CA VAL A 215 4.52 12.38 -21.24
C VAL A 215 4.35 11.20 -22.19
N THR A 216 3.35 11.25 -23.08
CA THR A 216 3.12 10.22 -24.09
C THR A 216 4.27 10.17 -25.09
N LYS A 217 4.70 11.33 -25.62
CA LYS A 217 5.85 11.45 -26.52
C LYS A 217 7.11 10.88 -25.87
N TRP A 218 7.40 11.24 -24.61
CA TRP A 218 8.54 10.74 -23.86
C TRP A 218 8.54 9.21 -23.73
N ASN A 219 7.40 8.60 -23.37
CA ASN A 219 7.30 7.14 -23.24
C ASN A 219 7.55 6.43 -24.57
N TYR A 220 7.06 6.98 -25.69
CA TYR A 220 7.27 6.39 -27.01
C TYR A 220 8.74 6.49 -27.43
N LEU A 221 9.32 7.69 -27.34
CA LEU A 221 10.71 7.93 -27.72
C LEU A 221 11.66 7.11 -26.86
N SER A 222 11.48 7.06 -25.53
CA SER A 222 12.34 6.29 -24.63
C SER A 222 12.36 4.79 -24.95
N GLU A 223 11.22 4.21 -25.30
CA GLU A 223 11.13 2.81 -25.67
C GLU A 223 11.73 2.55 -27.06
N LEU A 224 11.52 3.45 -28.02
CA LEU A 224 12.14 3.40 -29.35
C LEU A 224 13.67 3.50 -29.28
N SER A 225 14.21 4.43 -28.49
CA SER A 225 15.67 4.53 -28.28
C SER A 225 16.24 3.23 -27.72
N SER A 226 15.50 2.56 -26.83
CA SER A 226 15.91 1.28 -26.27
C SER A 226 15.91 0.15 -27.31
N LEU A 227 14.94 0.16 -28.23
CA LEU A 227 14.88 -0.77 -29.36
C LEU A 227 16.02 -0.51 -30.36
N ILE A 228 16.29 0.75 -30.70
CA ILE A 228 17.34 1.14 -31.65
C ILE A 228 18.71 0.74 -31.10
N ARG A 229 18.99 1.04 -29.83
CA ARG A 229 20.23 0.58 -29.18
C ARG A 229 20.37 -0.93 -29.23
N TYR A 230 19.31 -1.67 -28.92
CA TYR A 230 19.32 -3.13 -29.04
C TYR A 230 19.59 -3.59 -30.47
N ASN A 231 18.99 -2.92 -31.47
CA ASN A 231 19.24 -3.25 -32.87
C ASN A 231 20.70 -3.00 -33.26
N ASN A 232 21.30 -1.90 -32.84
CA ASN A 232 22.70 -1.59 -33.14
C ASN A 232 23.65 -2.65 -32.55
N GLU A 233 23.37 -3.12 -31.33
CA GLU A 233 24.23 -4.06 -30.61
C GLU A 233 24.01 -5.52 -31.06
N VAL A 234 22.77 -5.92 -31.32
CA VAL A 234 22.38 -7.33 -31.43
C VAL A 234 21.93 -7.74 -32.82
N THR A 235 20.87 -7.13 -33.36
CA THR A 235 20.24 -7.62 -34.60
C THR A 235 20.83 -7.03 -35.88
N LYS A 236 21.39 -5.81 -35.78
CA LYS A 236 22.12 -5.09 -36.83
C LYS A 236 21.35 -5.02 -38.17
N GLN A 237 20.04 -4.79 -38.11
CA GLN A 237 19.19 -4.71 -39.28
C GLN A 237 18.95 -3.26 -39.70
N PRO A 238 18.93 -2.93 -41.00
CA PRO A 238 18.54 -1.61 -41.49
C PRO A 238 17.14 -1.20 -41.01
N GLU A 239 16.17 -2.10 -41.13
CA GLU A 239 14.81 -1.90 -40.66
C GLU A 239 14.65 -2.31 -39.19
N PHE A 240 15.02 -1.41 -38.27
CA PHE A 240 14.88 -1.66 -36.82
C PHE A 240 13.42 -1.90 -36.38
N PHE A 241 12.45 -1.49 -37.20
CA PHE A 241 11.01 -1.68 -36.99
C PHE A 241 10.47 -3.01 -37.57
N SER A 242 11.33 -3.81 -38.20
CA SER A 242 10.93 -5.12 -38.76
C SER A 242 10.50 -6.10 -37.67
N LYS A 243 9.67 -7.08 -38.06
CA LYS A 243 9.12 -8.10 -37.16
C LYS A 243 10.17 -8.88 -36.40
N GLY A 244 11.25 -9.29 -37.08
CA GLY A 244 12.36 -10.01 -36.44
C GLY A 244 13.01 -9.20 -35.31
N VAL A 245 13.23 -7.90 -35.54
CA VAL A 245 13.94 -7.04 -34.58
C VAL A 245 13.10 -6.77 -33.34
N TYR A 246 11.87 -6.25 -33.50
CA TYR A 246 11.07 -5.93 -32.32
C TYR A 246 10.66 -7.19 -31.53
N GLN A 247 10.41 -8.33 -32.20
CA GLN A 247 10.09 -9.57 -31.47
C GLN A 247 11.30 -10.09 -30.69
N SER A 248 12.50 -10.03 -31.28
CA SER A 248 13.74 -10.39 -30.59
C SER A 248 14.00 -9.47 -29.39
N TYR A 249 13.80 -8.16 -29.56
CA TYR A 249 13.91 -7.19 -28.47
C TYR A 249 12.96 -7.51 -27.31
N ILE A 250 11.68 -7.77 -27.59
CA ILE A 250 10.70 -8.10 -26.54
C ILE A 250 11.07 -9.42 -25.84
N LYS A 251 11.50 -10.44 -26.59
CA LYS A 251 11.98 -11.70 -26.01
C LYS A 251 13.19 -11.48 -25.10
N HIS A 252 14.12 -10.62 -25.50
CA HIS A 252 15.25 -10.22 -24.68
C HIS A 252 14.82 -9.50 -23.40
N GLN A 253 13.85 -8.58 -23.47
CA GLN A 253 13.31 -7.93 -22.27
C GLN A 253 12.64 -8.93 -21.31
N ILE A 254 11.92 -9.91 -21.84
CA ILE A 254 11.31 -11.00 -21.06
C ILE A 254 12.41 -11.82 -20.34
N ASP A 255 13.45 -12.22 -21.06
CA ASP A 255 14.58 -12.99 -20.52
C ASP A 255 15.31 -12.21 -19.40
N LEU A 256 15.51 -10.90 -19.57
CA LEU A 256 16.10 -10.05 -18.53
C LEU A 256 15.24 -9.98 -17.27
N ILE A 257 13.91 -9.98 -17.40
CA ILE A 257 12.98 -10.00 -16.26
C ILE A 257 13.06 -11.36 -15.56
N GLN A 258 12.98 -12.46 -16.32
CA GLN A 258 13.02 -13.83 -15.78
C GLN A 258 14.33 -14.14 -15.07
N LYS A 259 15.46 -13.63 -15.58
CA LYS A 259 16.79 -13.76 -14.95
C LYS A 259 17.02 -12.79 -13.79
N GLY A 260 16.02 -11.98 -13.40
CA GLY A 260 16.14 -10.98 -12.34
C GLY A 260 17.14 -9.85 -12.62
N LYS A 261 17.57 -9.70 -13.88
CA LYS A 261 18.49 -8.64 -14.33
C LYS A 261 17.75 -7.31 -14.56
N SER A 262 16.44 -7.36 -14.76
CA SER A 262 15.54 -6.20 -14.82
C SER A 262 14.65 -6.12 -13.59
N LYS A 263 14.36 -4.90 -13.12
CA LYS A 263 13.38 -4.64 -12.03
C LYS A 263 11.94 -4.56 -12.54
N ASN A 264 11.73 -4.63 -13.85
CA ASN A 264 10.41 -4.50 -14.45
C ASN A 264 9.56 -5.75 -14.17
N LYS A 265 8.26 -5.57 -13.97
CA LYS A 265 7.31 -6.69 -13.86
C LYS A 265 6.98 -7.25 -15.24
N MET A 266 6.69 -8.53 -15.33
CA MET A 266 6.29 -9.21 -16.57
C MET A 266 5.08 -8.52 -17.25
N GLU A 267 4.13 -8.04 -16.44
CA GLU A 267 2.95 -7.25 -16.87
C GLU A 267 3.29 -5.97 -17.64
N THR A 268 4.47 -5.40 -17.41
CA THR A 268 4.85 -4.14 -18.08
C THR A 268 5.18 -4.33 -19.57
N ILE A 269 5.47 -5.56 -20.00
CA ILE A 269 5.84 -5.85 -21.39
C ILE A 269 4.70 -5.55 -22.36
N GLU A 270 3.44 -5.81 -22.01
CA GLU A 270 2.29 -5.46 -22.88
C GLU A 270 2.19 -3.94 -23.11
N LYS A 271 2.45 -3.17 -22.05
CA LYS A 271 2.48 -1.70 -22.12
C LYS A 271 3.64 -1.22 -22.99
N ARG A 272 4.82 -1.82 -22.86
CA ARG A 272 6.01 -1.49 -23.67
C ARG A 272 5.82 -1.83 -25.15
N GLN A 273 5.22 -2.98 -25.47
CA GLN A 273 4.82 -3.32 -26.84
C GLN A 273 3.83 -2.30 -27.42
N SER A 274 2.92 -1.79 -26.60
CA SER A 274 1.98 -0.74 -27.01
C SER A 274 2.68 0.62 -27.20
N PHE A 275 3.70 0.93 -26.40
CA PHE A 275 4.54 2.12 -26.58
C PHE A 275 5.35 2.05 -27.88
N LEU A 276 5.98 0.91 -28.18
CA LEU A 276 6.65 0.70 -29.46
C LEU A 276 5.69 0.85 -30.63
N SER A 277 4.54 0.17 -30.58
CA SER A 277 3.55 0.22 -31.66
C SER A 277 3.03 1.64 -31.93
N ASN A 278 2.78 2.43 -30.89
CA ASN A 278 2.35 3.82 -31.03
C ASN A 278 3.51 4.77 -31.36
N GLY A 279 4.73 4.43 -30.92
CA GLY A 279 5.95 5.12 -31.31
C GLY A 279 6.23 4.97 -32.80
N PHE A 280 6.09 3.77 -33.36
CA PHE A 280 6.17 3.56 -34.82
C PHE A 280 5.13 4.42 -35.53
N LYS A 281 3.87 4.38 -35.09
CA LYS A 281 2.82 5.25 -35.63
C LYS A 281 3.18 6.74 -35.55
N LEU A 282 3.74 7.18 -34.43
CA LEU A 282 4.17 8.57 -34.22
C LEU A 282 5.24 8.99 -35.24
N LEU A 283 6.13 8.07 -35.63
CA LEU A 283 7.20 8.33 -36.59
C LEU A 283 6.78 8.12 -38.05
N GLY A 284 5.54 7.72 -38.31
CA GLY A 284 5.06 7.36 -39.65
C GLY A 284 5.45 5.95 -40.10
N LEU A 285 5.89 5.10 -39.18
CA LEU A 285 6.32 3.72 -39.43
C LEU A 285 5.15 2.71 -39.26
N PRO A 286 5.28 1.48 -39.81
CA PRO A 286 4.26 0.44 -39.69
C PRO A 286 3.93 0.06 -38.24
N VAL A 287 2.64 -0.06 -37.94
CA VAL A 287 2.13 -0.37 -36.60
C VAL A 287 2.26 -1.87 -36.31
N ILE A 288 2.65 -2.24 -35.08
CA ILE A 288 2.73 -3.65 -34.67
C ILE A 288 1.32 -4.26 -34.61
N ASN A 289 1.07 -5.25 -35.48
CA ASN A 289 -0.15 -6.03 -35.51
C ASN A 289 -0.41 -6.71 -34.16
N LYS A 290 -1.66 -6.67 -33.69
CA LYS A 290 -2.05 -7.29 -32.40
C LYS A 290 -1.72 -8.78 -32.33
N ARG A 291 -1.73 -9.50 -33.46
CA ARG A 291 -1.40 -10.93 -33.55
C ARG A 291 0.09 -11.22 -33.33
N ASP A 292 0.95 -10.26 -33.66
CA ASP A 292 2.41 -10.39 -33.55
C ASP A 292 2.95 -9.97 -32.18
N ARG A 293 2.09 -9.46 -31.30
CA ARG A 293 2.43 -9.10 -29.92
C ARG A 293 2.47 -10.36 -29.06
N PHE A 294 3.46 -10.41 -28.17
CA PHE A 294 3.50 -11.42 -27.12
C PHE A 294 2.33 -11.20 -26.17
N LYS A 295 1.43 -12.18 -26.12
CA LYS A 295 0.36 -12.26 -25.13
C LYS A 295 0.97 -12.77 -23.84
N ILE A 296 1.16 -11.86 -22.89
CA ILE A 296 1.59 -12.24 -21.55
C ILE A 296 0.33 -12.25 -20.71
N LYS A 297 0.10 -13.30 -19.92
CA LYS A 297 -0.88 -13.21 -18.83
C LYS A 297 -0.39 -12.12 -17.89
N ALA A 298 -0.79 -10.88 -18.13
CA ALA A 298 -0.76 -9.88 -17.08
C ALA A 298 -1.55 -10.48 -15.91
N GLY A 299 -1.12 -10.30 -14.66
CA GLY A 299 -1.77 -10.85 -13.46
C GLY A 299 -3.18 -10.31 -13.20
N GLY A 300 -3.98 -10.04 -14.24
CA GLY A 300 -5.33 -9.51 -14.17
C GLY A 300 -6.33 -10.41 -13.44
N ASN A 301 -5.97 -11.68 -13.19
CA ASN A 301 -6.80 -12.62 -12.43
C ASN A 301 -6.39 -12.78 -10.97
N ASP A 302 -5.22 -12.27 -10.55
CA ASP A 302 -4.95 -12.22 -9.12
C ASP A 302 -5.75 -11.02 -8.57
N LEU A 303 -6.55 -11.23 -7.51
CA LEU A 303 -7.14 -10.12 -6.75
C LEU A 303 -6.05 -9.39 -5.93
N GLN A 304 -4.93 -9.03 -6.57
CA GLN A 304 -3.96 -8.11 -6.01
C GLN A 304 -4.59 -6.72 -6.00
N THR A 305 -5.07 -6.33 -4.83
CA THR A 305 -5.64 -5.02 -4.61
C THR A 305 -4.53 -3.98 -4.42
N ASP A 306 -4.60 -2.89 -5.17
CA ASP A 306 -3.81 -1.67 -4.94
C ASP A 306 -4.41 -0.83 -3.80
N ASN A 307 -5.26 -1.41 -2.94
CA ASN A 307 -5.86 -0.72 -1.81
C ASN A 307 -5.07 -1.03 -0.52
N TYR A 308 -5.21 -0.15 0.47
CA TYR A 308 -4.82 -0.45 1.84
C TYR A 308 -5.93 -1.25 2.50
N ASP A 309 -5.56 -2.31 3.22
CA ASP A 309 -6.46 -2.93 4.18
C ASP A 309 -6.84 -1.93 5.28
N ASN A 310 -7.82 -2.30 6.11
CA ASN A 310 -8.37 -1.38 7.10
C ASN A 310 -7.34 -0.88 8.12
N THR A 311 -6.45 -1.75 8.58
CA THR A 311 -5.40 -1.40 9.54
C THR A 311 -4.37 -0.47 8.91
N SER A 312 -3.92 -0.75 7.68
CA SER A 312 -2.97 0.10 6.96
C SER A 312 -3.57 1.47 6.63
N TRP A 313 -4.84 1.50 6.26
CA TRP A 313 -5.57 2.75 6.02
C TRP A 313 -5.68 3.61 7.28
N ILE A 314 -6.12 3.02 8.40
CA ILE A 314 -6.25 3.73 9.69
C ILE A 314 -4.90 4.29 10.14
N ALA A 315 -3.83 3.49 10.07
CA ALA A 315 -2.48 3.93 10.40
C ALA A 315 -2.02 5.09 9.50
N THR A 316 -2.29 5.02 8.19
CA THR A 316 -1.98 6.10 7.23
C THR A 316 -2.66 7.40 7.63
N VAL A 317 -3.98 7.38 7.83
CA VAL A 317 -4.78 8.58 8.14
C VAL A 317 -4.41 9.14 9.51
N ARG A 318 -4.25 8.29 10.53
CA ARG A 318 -3.84 8.69 11.89
C ARG A 318 -2.42 9.26 11.95
N THR A 319 -1.60 8.99 10.94
CA THR A 319 -0.26 9.57 10.85
C THR A 319 -0.28 10.91 10.11
N LEU A 320 -0.97 10.99 8.98
CA LEU A 320 -0.94 12.18 8.12
C LEU A 320 -1.63 13.40 8.76
N ILE A 321 -2.73 13.22 9.49
CA ILE A 321 -3.46 14.34 10.08
C ILE A 321 -2.61 15.07 11.15
N PRO A 322 -2.05 14.40 12.17
CA PRO A 322 -1.18 15.05 13.15
C PRO A 322 0.10 15.59 12.53
N GLU A 323 0.68 14.88 11.56
CA GLU A 323 1.90 15.34 10.89
C GLU A 323 1.68 16.63 10.10
N HIS A 324 0.54 16.77 9.43
CA HIS A 324 0.17 18.02 8.76
C HIS A 324 0.01 19.18 9.76
N GLU A 325 -0.56 18.94 10.95
CA GLU A 325 -0.61 19.96 12.00
C GLU A 325 0.77 20.35 12.51
N ARG A 326 1.64 19.36 12.76
CA ARG A 326 3.02 19.59 13.18
C ARG A 326 3.78 20.43 12.16
N LEU A 327 3.66 20.09 10.87
CA LEU A 327 4.31 20.80 9.78
C LEU A 327 3.76 22.22 9.61
N TYR A 328 2.44 22.41 9.76
CA TYR A 328 1.81 23.74 9.76
C TYR A 328 2.39 24.64 10.85
N LYS A 329 2.57 24.14 12.08
CA LYS A 329 3.23 24.91 13.16
C LYS A 329 4.70 25.20 12.81
N ALA A 330 5.42 24.19 12.34
CA ALA A 330 6.83 24.33 11.97
C ALA A 330 7.09 25.34 10.84
N THR A 331 6.15 25.52 9.90
CA THR A 331 6.24 26.55 8.85
C THR A 331 6.04 27.97 9.37
N HIS A 332 5.36 28.15 10.51
CA HIS A 332 5.20 29.45 11.16
C HIS A 332 6.36 29.77 12.11
N GLU A 333 6.87 28.76 12.81
CA GLU A 333 7.95 28.91 13.79
C GLU A 333 9.33 29.07 13.14
N SER A 334 9.55 28.46 11.97
CA SER A 334 10.86 28.40 11.34
C SER A 334 10.78 28.67 9.85
N ASN A 335 11.69 29.51 9.36
CA ASN A 335 11.70 29.94 7.97
C ASN A 335 12.41 28.93 7.04
N ASN A 336 12.09 27.64 7.21
CA ASN A 336 12.78 26.53 6.57
C ASN A 336 11.99 26.01 5.36
N GLU A 337 12.59 26.12 4.16
CA GLU A 337 12.03 25.60 2.91
C GLU A 337 11.68 24.12 2.99
N GLN A 338 12.44 23.32 3.74
CA GLN A 338 12.15 21.91 3.89
C GLN A 338 10.83 21.68 4.62
N ASN A 339 10.50 22.51 5.61
CA ASN A 339 9.23 22.41 6.34
C ASN A 339 8.06 22.79 5.43
N PHE A 340 8.21 23.83 4.60
CA PHE A 340 7.23 24.18 3.57
C PHE A 340 7.03 23.03 2.57
N ASN A 341 8.13 22.49 2.03
CA ASN A 341 8.11 21.40 1.07
C ASN A 341 7.46 20.12 1.64
N ASP A 342 7.78 19.76 2.88
CA ASP A 342 7.17 18.63 3.58
C ASP A 342 5.68 18.89 3.84
N PHE A 343 5.31 20.14 4.21
CA PHE A 343 3.92 20.55 4.41
C PHE A 343 3.10 20.42 3.11
N ILE A 344 3.63 20.88 1.98
CA ILE A 344 2.99 20.74 0.66
C ILE A 344 2.84 19.27 0.28
N ALA A 345 3.88 18.44 0.46
CA ALA A 345 3.81 17.01 0.17
C ALA A 345 2.78 16.28 1.06
N CYS A 346 2.71 16.62 2.35
CA CYS A 346 1.71 16.08 3.27
C CYS A 346 0.29 16.51 2.87
N SER A 347 0.11 17.78 2.50
CA SER A 347 -1.15 18.35 2.00
C SER A 347 -1.63 17.63 0.75
N CYS A 348 -0.72 17.29 -0.19
CA CYS A 348 -1.06 16.50 -1.37
C CYS A 348 -1.65 15.12 -1.02
N LEU A 349 -1.06 14.42 -0.04
CA LEU A 349 -1.55 13.11 0.40
C LEU A 349 -2.92 13.22 1.11
N LEU A 350 -3.11 14.24 1.95
CA LEU A 350 -4.40 14.49 2.63
C LEU A 350 -5.49 14.93 1.65
N LEU A 351 -5.20 15.84 0.73
CA LEU A 351 -6.15 16.20 -0.32
C LEU A 351 -6.57 14.98 -1.14
N THR A 352 -5.65 14.05 -1.42
CA THR A 352 -5.99 12.77 -2.05
C THR A 352 -6.95 11.93 -1.19
N ILE A 353 -6.77 11.89 0.14
CA ILE A 353 -7.71 11.22 1.06
C ILE A 353 -9.12 11.83 0.97
N TYR A 354 -9.21 13.16 0.93
CA TYR A 354 -10.49 13.86 0.97
C TYR A 354 -11.23 13.83 -0.37
N THR A 355 -10.51 14.00 -1.47
CA THR A 355 -11.07 14.27 -2.81
C THR A 355 -10.90 13.10 -3.79
N GLY A 356 -10.03 12.15 -3.45
CA GLY A 356 -9.60 11.10 -4.36
C GLY A 356 -8.81 11.61 -5.57
N MET A 357 -8.24 12.82 -5.59
CA MET A 357 -7.54 13.38 -6.76
C MET A 357 -6.32 12.57 -7.24
N THR A 358 -6.06 12.59 -8.55
CA THR A 358 -4.79 12.08 -9.10
C THR A 358 -3.67 13.06 -8.80
N PHE A 359 -2.43 12.59 -8.86
CA PHE A 359 -1.28 13.48 -8.76
C PHE A 359 -1.32 14.60 -9.81
N SER A 360 -1.65 14.29 -11.07
CA SER A 360 -1.75 15.31 -12.13
C SER A 360 -2.87 16.33 -11.87
N GLU A 361 -3.97 15.92 -11.24
CA GLU A 361 -5.03 16.86 -10.83
C GLU A 361 -4.52 17.81 -9.73
N LEU A 362 -3.77 17.30 -8.77
CA LEU A 362 -3.19 18.10 -7.68
C LEU A 362 -2.07 19.03 -8.18
N ALA A 363 -1.16 18.55 -9.02
CA ALA A 363 -0.03 19.33 -9.53
C ALA A 363 -0.45 20.51 -10.42
N ASN A 364 -1.65 20.46 -11.00
CA ASN A 364 -2.23 21.53 -11.82
C ASN A 364 -3.37 22.26 -11.09
N MET A 365 -3.47 22.10 -9.76
CA MET A 365 -4.51 22.78 -8.98
C MET A 365 -4.20 24.27 -8.91
N VAL A 366 -5.15 25.07 -9.38
CA VAL A 366 -5.10 26.54 -9.40
C VAL A 366 -6.16 27.07 -8.44
N CYS A 367 -5.87 28.18 -7.75
CA CYS A 367 -6.88 28.94 -7.04
C CYS A 367 -7.35 30.06 -7.96
N GLU A 368 -8.58 29.98 -8.47
CA GLU A 368 -9.21 31.08 -9.19
C GLU A 368 -9.92 31.98 -8.18
N GLU A 369 -9.74 33.30 -8.27
CA GLU A 369 -10.44 34.29 -7.42
C GLU A 369 -11.92 34.47 -7.78
N TYR A 370 -12.44 33.74 -8.78
CA TYR A 370 -13.83 33.87 -9.22
C TYR A 370 -14.72 32.79 -8.61
N ASP A 371 -15.77 33.25 -7.94
CA ASP A 371 -16.91 32.46 -7.47
C ASP A 371 -16.55 31.22 -6.63
N THR A 372 -15.99 31.48 -5.43
CA THR A 372 -16.51 30.73 -4.27
C THR A 372 -17.96 31.14 -4.04
N THR A 373 -18.86 30.78 -4.96
CA THR A 373 -20.29 30.81 -4.67
C THR A 373 -20.50 29.80 -3.56
N TYR A 374 -20.62 30.31 -2.35
CA TYR A 374 -21.08 29.57 -1.19
C TYR A 374 -22.50 29.09 -1.50
N THR A 375 -22.63 27.93 -2.11
CA THR A 375 -23.92 27.27 -2.20
C THR A 375 -24.21 26.71 -0.81
N ARG A 376 -25.08 27.41 -0.06
CA ARG A 376 -25.68 26.90 1.18
C ARG A 376 -26.55 25.68 0.85
N LEU A 377 -25.94 24.52 0.67
CA LEU A 377 -26.63 23.24 0.77
C LEU A 377 -26.79 22.92 2.27
N GLY A 378 -27.76 23.57 2.92
CA GLY A 378 -28.02 23.43 4.34
C GLY A 378 -26.97 24.12 5.24
N THR A 379 -27.33 24.33 6.51
CA THR A 379 -26.68 25.28 7.44
C THR A 379 -25.22 25.03 7.81
N LYS A 380 -24.49 24.06 7.22
CA LYS A 380 -23.13 23.68 7.69
C LYS A 380 -22.09 23.24 6.63
N ASP A 381 -22.39 23.26 5.33
CA ASP A 381 -21.44 22.78 4.30
C ASP A 381 -20.83 23.94 3.47
N ILE A 382 -19.49 23.97 3.37
CA ILE A 382 -18.74 24.91 2.52
C ILE A 382 -18.22 24.12 1.32
N VAL A 383 -18.67 24.49 0.13
CA VAL A 383 -18.26 23.91 -1.15
C VAL A 383 -17.22 24.82 -1.79
N TYR A 384 -16.03 24.29 -2.07
CA TYR A 384 -15.01 24.96 -2.89
C TYR A 384 -15.05 24.34 -4.28
N SER A 385 -15.50 25.08 -5.29
CA SER A 385 -15.41 24.65 -6.69
C SER A 385 -14.02 25.02 -7.22
N ALA A 386 -13.34 24.10 -7.89
CA ALA A 386 -12.12 24.43 -8.64
C ALA A 386 -12.19 23.74 -9.99
N VAL A 387 -11.67 24.38 -11.03
CA VAL A 387 -11.74 23.87 -12.41
C VAL A 387 -10.62 22.88 -12.68
N LYS A 388 -10.95 21.73 -13.28
CA LYS A 388 -10.00 20.69 -13.66
C LYS A 388 -9.71 20.73 -15.15
N TYR A 389 -8.43 20.85 -15.50
CA TYR A 389 -7.95 20.70 -16.88
C TYR A 389 -7.32 19.31 -17.10
N ARG A 390 -7.64 18.65 -18.23
CA ARG A 390 -6.88 17.51 -18.76
C ARG A 390 -6.44 17.81 -20.18
N ALA A 391 -5.13 17.74 -20.43
CA ALA A 391 -4.54 18.05 -21.73
C ALA A 391 -5.00 19.42 -22.30
N GLY A 392 -5.22 20.41 -21.43
CA GLY A 392 -5.70 21.74 -21.81
C GLY A 392 -7.19 21.82 -22.17
N ILE A 393 -7.99 20.80 -21.84
CA ILE A 393 -9.45 20.78 -22.02
C ILE A 393 -10.10 20.66 -20.64
N GLU A 394 -11.14 21.46 -20.37
CA GLU A 394 -11.93 21.34 -19.15
C GLU A 394 -12.56 19.95 -19.07
N ASN A 395 -12.42 19.33 -17.90
CA ASN A 395 -13.04 18.05 -17.64
C ASN A 395 -14.52 18.27 -17.26
N SER A 396 -15.45 17.47 -17.82
CA SER A 396 -16.88 17.52 -17.44
C SER A 396 -17.15 17.24 -15.95
N TYR A 397 -16.16 16.74 -15.22
CA TYR A 397 -16.14 16.58 -13.77
C TYR A 397 -15.19 17.60 -13.14
N SER A 398 -15.33 18.88 -13.49
CA SER A 398 -14.42 19.95 -13.13
C SER A 398 -14.49 20.28 -11.64
N ASN A 399 -15.69 20.43 -11.09
CA ASN A 399 -15.87 20.86 -9.71
C ASN A 399 -15.59 19.73 -8.70
N PHE A 400 -14.79 20.02 -7.68
CA PHE A 400 -14.71 19.19 -6.48
C PHE A 400 -15.56 19.82 -5.36
N THR A 401 -15.98 19.01 -4.39
CA THR A 401 -16.60 19.52 -3.16
C THR A 401 -15.72 19.08 -2.01
N ALA A 402 -15.07 20.04 -1.36
CA ALA A 402 -14.30 19.76 -0.15
C ALA A 402 -15.24 19.16 0.91
N LYS A 403 -14.86 18.02 1.48
CA LYS A 403 -15.63 17.45 2.59
C LYS A 403 -15.48 18.37 3.80
N ARG A 404 -16.48 18.43 4.69
CA ARG A 404 -16.35 19.18 5.96
C ARG A 404 -15.06 18.84 6.72
N SER A 405 -14.65 17.57 6.69
CA SER A 405 -13.41 17.09 7.32
C SER A 405 -12.12 17.61 6.68
N SER A 406 -12.16 18.16 5.46
CA SER A 406 -11.00 18.74 4.78
C SER A 406 -10.85 20.24 4.99
N LYS A 407 -11.85 20.93 5.58
CA LYS A 407 -11.83 22.40 5.77
C LYS A 407 -10.55 22.88 6.44
N THR A 408 -10.15 22.25 7.54
CA THR A 408 -8.94 22.62 8.27
C THR A 408 -7.67 22.43 7.42
N CYS A 409 -7.59 21.37 6.62
CA CYS A 409 -6.45 21.12 5.74
C CYS A 409 -6.38 22.18 4.63
N VAL A 410 -7.50 22.49 3.98
CA VAL A 410 -7.58 23.49 2.91
C VAL A 410 -7.24 24.88 3.44
N ASN A 411 -7.82 25.30 4.57
CA ASN A 411 -7.55 26.62 5.15
C ASN A 411 -6.06 26.79 5.50
N ARG A 412 -5.47 25.82 6.21
CA ARG A 412 -4.04 25.82 6.55
C ARG A 412 -3.16 25.84 5.29
N LEU A 413 -3.55 25.08 4.27
CA LEU A 413 -2.82 25.05 3.00
C LEU A 413 -2.83 26.43 2.33
N MET A 414 -4.00 27.05 2.20
CA MET A 414 -4.13 28.36 1.55
C MET A 414 -3.37 29.45 2.31
N GLU A 415 -3.45 29.45 3.64
CA GLU A 415 -2.71 30.39 4.49
C GLU A 415 -1.20 30.28 4.31
N VAL A 416 -0.63 29.07 4.40
CA VAL A 416 0.81 28.83 4.23
C VAL A 416 1.25 29.14 2.79
N VAL A 417 0.44 28.79 1.80
CA VAL A 417 0.74 29.08 0.39
C VAL A 417 0.74 30.59 0.13
N GLN A 418 -0.26 31.32 0.62
CA GLN A 418 -0.38 32.76 0.40
C GLN A 418 0.75 33.53 1.10
N SER A 419 1.06 33.20 2.36
CA SER A 419 2.17 33.82 3.08
C SER A 419 3.52 33.56 2.40
N THR A 420 3.72 32.34 1.89
CA THR A 420 4.93 31.97 1.16
C THR A 420 5.02 32.69 -0.19
N LYS A 421 3.92 32.82 -0.93
CA LYS A 421 3.90 33.55 -2.21
C LYS A 421 4.27 35.01 -2.02
N ILE A 422 3.69 35.68 -1.03
CA ILE A 422 4.00 37.07 -0.68
C ILE A 422 5.49 37.20 -0.33
N LYS A 423 6.00 36.30 0.52
CA LYS A 423 7.38 36.32 0.99
C LYS A 423 8.41 36.17 -0.15
N TYR A 424 8.17 35.25 -1.08
CA TYR A 424 9.12 34.94 -2.16
C TYR A 424 8.78 35.64 -3.49
N GLY A 425 7.79 36.54 -3.51
CA GLY A 425 7.39 37.26 -4.72
C GLY A 425 6.84 36.36 -5.83
N ILE A 426 6.16 35.27 -5.48
CA ILE A 426 5.67 34.28 -6.44
C ILE A 426 4.31 34.71 -6.99
N THR A 427 4.23 34.92 -8.30
CA THR A 427 3.06 35.40 -9.05
C THR A 427 2.12 34.29 -9.55
N SER A 428 2.57 33.04 -9.58
CA SER A 428 1.80 31.91 -10.12
C SER A 428 0.50 31.67 -9.34
N ASN A 429 -0.60 31.37 -10.04
CA ASN A 429 -1.90 31.01 -9.44
C ASN A 429 -1.98 29.55 -8.94
N ARG A 430 -0.93 28.76 -9.14
CA ARG A 430 -0.89 27.37 -8.67
C ARG A 430 -0.87 27.30 -7.15
N VAL A 431 -1.57 26.30 -6.60
CA VAL A 431 -1.67 26.09 -5.15
C VAL A 431 -0.51 25.25 -4.63
N LEU A 432 -0.15 24.18 -5.36
CA LEU A 432 0.84 23.20 -4.91
C LEU A 432 2.16 23.39 -5.68
N PHE A 433 3.21 23.76 -4.96
CA PHE A 433 4.56 23.96 -5.50
C PHE A 433 5.64 23.69 -4.47
N MET A 434 6.88 23.52 -4.94
CA MET A 434 8.06 23.29 -4.10
C MET A 434 9.00 24.49 -4.15
N LEU A 435 9.68 24.78 -3.04
CA LEU A 435 10.73 25.79 -2.96
C LEU A 435 12.12 25.15 -3.01
N HIS A 436 13.02 25.76 -3.79
CA HIS A 436 14.43 25.41 -3.81
C HIS A 436 15.28 26.68 -3.87
N LYS A 437 15.97 27.00 -2.78
CA LYS A 437 16.81 28.20 -2.66
C LYS A 437 16.05 29.48 -3.03
N GLY A 438 14.82 29.60 -2.53
CA GLY A 438 13.91 30.71 -2.76
C GLY A 438 13.17 30.68 -4.09
N VAL A 439 13.49 29.73 -4.98
CA VAL A 439 12.86 29.64 -6.29
C VAL A 439 11.75 28.59 -6.27
N ALA A 440 10.59 28.97 -6.80
CA ALA A 440 9.41 28.13 -6.84
C ALA A 440 9.43 27.21 -8.08
N SER A 441 9.10 25.94 -7.89
CA SER A 441 9.10 24.92 -8.93
C SER A 441 7.87 24.03 -8.86
N GLN A 442 7.50 23.40 -9.98
CA GLN A 442 6.39 22.47 -10.02
C GLN A 442 6.66 21.24 -9.14
N ILE A 443 5.61 20.77 -8.46
CA ILE A 443 5.67 19.55 -7.66
C ILE A 443 5.86 18.31 -8.55
N THR A 444 6.65 17.35 -8.07
CA THR A 444 6.89 16.05 -8.72
C THR A 444 6.47 14.87 -7.84
N THR A 445 6.31 13.69 -8.43
CA THR A 445 6.05 12.45 -7.66
C THR A 445 7.25 12.04 -6.80
N VAL A 446 8.45 12.51 -7.16
CA VAL A 446 9.69 12.28 -6.41
C VAL A 446 9.66 13.03 -5.08
N ASP A 447 9.15 14.27 -5.08
CA ASP A 447 9.03 15.07 -3.85
C ASP A 447 8.10 14.38 -2.84
N ILE A 448 6.93 13.91 -3.30
CA ILE A 448 5.99 13.15 -2.46
C ILE A 448 6.62 11.85 -1.98
N SER A 449 7.34 11.14 -2.84
CA SER A 449 8.01 9.89 -2.47
C SER A 449 9.13 10.11 -1.44
N GLY A 450 9.84 11.24 -1.55
CA GLY A 450 10.86 11.70 -0.61
C GLY A 450 10.25 11.94 0.77
N PHE A 451 9.18 12.75 0.83
CA PHE A 451 8.42 12.99 2.06
C PHE A 451 7.88 11.70 2.67
N SER A 452 7.20 10.86 1.88
CA SER A 452 6.71 9.55 2.33
C SER A 452 7.85 8.72 2.94
N GLY A 453 9.00 8.65 2.27
CA GLY A 453 10.16 7.91 2.76
C GLY A 453 10.71 8.44 4.08
N LYS A 454 10.72 9.76 4.27
CA LYS A 454 11.10 10.41 5.54
C LYS A 454 10.10 10.07 6.64
N LEU A 455 8.81 10.27 6.39
CA LEU A 455 7.73 10.03 7.35
C LEU A 455 7.69 8.56 7.81
N MET A 456 7.88 7.62 6.89
CA MET A 456 7.94 6.17 7.18
C MET A 456 9.08 5.80 8.16
N ARG A 457 10.18 6.56 8.18
CA ARG A 457 11.33 6.29 9.06
C ARG A 457 11.22 6.97 10.42
N GLN A 458 10.44 8.05 10.51
CA GLN A 458 10.37 8.90 11.69
C GLN A 458 9.13 8.62 12.54
N ASN A 459 8.03 8.13 11.94
CA ASN A 459 6.78 7.94 12.65
C ASN A 459 6.65 6.53 13.25
N HIS A 460 6.47 6.45 14.57
CA HIS A 460 6.35 5.19 15.32
C HIS A 460 5.16 4.31 14.87
N ILE A 461 4.00 4.91 14.54
CA ILE A 461 2.81 4.16 14.07
C ILE A 461 3.13 3.45 12.76
N LEU A 462 3.81 4.14 11.83
CA LEU A 462 4.19 3.56 10.54
C LEU A 462 5.33 2.55 10.66
N LEU A 463 6.27 2.75 11.60
CA LEU A 463 7.31 1.76 11.90
C LEU A 463 6.73 0.47 12.46
N ASP A 464 5.77 0.55 13.40
CA ASP A 464 5.09 -0.63 13.94
C ASP A 464 4.21 -1.31 12.89
N LEU A 465 3.61 -0.54 11.98
CA LEU A 465 2.92 -1.11 10.82
C LEU A 465 3.88 -1.86 9.91
N LEU A 466 5.08 -1.32 9.65
CA LEU A 466 6.09 -1.99 8.82
C LEU A 466 6.60 -3.30 9.43
N LYS A 467 6.74 -3.37 10.76
CA LYS A 467 7.09 -4.63 11.46
C LYS A 467 6.05 -5.73 11.18
N LYS A 468 4.76 -5.35 11.17
CA LYS A 468 3.65 -6.28 10.89
C LYS A 468 3.45 -6.51 9.39
N ARG A 469 3.79 -5.53 8.55
CA ARG A 469 3.56 -5.53 7.10
C ARG A 469 4.76 -4.95 6.35
N PRO A 470 5.77 -5.80 6.05
CA PRO A 470 6.99 -5.37 5.37
C PRO A 470 6.76 -4.73 3.99
N ASP A 471 5.67 -5.10 3.31
CA ASP A 471 5.32 -4.61 1.96
C ASP A 471 4.55 -3.29 1.95
N TYR A 472 4.21 -2.74 3.11
CA TYR A 472 3.49 -1.47 3.19
C TYR A 472 4.34 -0.32 2.63
N LYS A 473 3.71 0.53 1.81
CA LYS A 473 4.32 1.72 1.21
C LYS A 473 3.32 2.84 1.20
N LEU A 474 3.73 4.03 1.66
CA LEU A 474 2.93 5.24 1.60
C LEU A 474 2.99 5.86 0.19
N VAL A 475 2.02 5.52 -0.66
CA VAL A 475 1.96 5.94 -2.06
C VAL A 475 0.62 6.64 -2.36
N LEU A 476 0.67 7.79 -3.02
CA LEU A 476 -0.51 8.59 -3.39
C LEU A 476 -1.53 7.78 -4.20
N GLN A 477 -1.09 7.03 -5.20
CA GLN A 477 -1.98 6.18 -5.99
C GLN A 477 -2.70 5.13 -5.13
N ARG A 478 -2.00 4.54 -4.16
CA ARG A 478 -2.58 3.54 -3.24
C ARG A 478 -3.62 4.16 -2.31
N ILE A 479 -3.36 5.39 -1.82
CA ILE A 479 -4.36 6.19 -1.09
C ILE A 479 -5.58 6.42 -1.97
N ARG A 480 -5.38 6.92 -3.19
CA ARG A 480 -6.46 7.20 -4.14
C ARG A 480 -7.32 5.97 -4.39
N SER A 481 -6.69 4.82 -4.69
CA SER A 481 -7.42 3.57 -4.91
C SER A 481 -8.24 3.18 -3.68
N SER A 482 -7.65 3.28 -2.49
CA SER A 482 -8.33 2.98 -1.22
C SER A 482 -9.54 3.88 -0.96
N VAL A 483 -9.46 5.18 -1.27
CA VAL A 483 -10.59 6.11 -1.15
C VAL A 483 -11.72 5.71 -2.08
N ILE A 484 -11.39 5.47 -3.35
CA ILE A 484 -12.38 5.11 -4.38
C ILE A 484 -13.07 3.80 -4.00
N GLN A 485 -12.29 2.77 -3.61
CA GLN A 485 -12.82 1.49 -3.15
C GLN A 485 -13.79 1.67 -1.99
N ARG A 486 -13.42 2.44 -0.96
CA ARG A 486 -14.28 2.67 0.21
C ARG A 486 -15.57 3.39 -0.15
N VAL A 487 -15.53 4.34 -1.08
CA VAL A 487 -16.75 4.96 -1.61
C VAL A 487 -17.58 3.94 -2.36
N SER A 488 -16.97 3.11 -3.22
CA SER A 488 -17.68 2.04 -3.95
C SER A 488 -18.33 1.04 -3.00
N THR A 489 -17.66 0.64 -1.92
CA THR A 489 -18.20 -0.32 -0.93
C THR A 489 -19.39 0.25 -0.16
N VAL A 490 -19.38 1.55 0.17
CA VAL A 490 -20.44 2.17 0.97
C VAL A 490 -21.61 2.68 0.11
N ARG A 491 -21.33 3.19 -1.10
CA ARG A 491 -22.29 3.93 -1.94
C ARG A 491 -22.49 3.32 -3.34
N GLY A 492 -21.86 2.19 -3.64
CA GLY A 492 -21.94 1.51 -4.93
C GLY A 492 -20.92 1.98 -5.97
N GLU A 493 -20.73 1.16 -7.02
CA GLU A 493 -19.73 1.37 -8.09
C GLU A 493 -19.89 2.74 -8.76
N ALA A 494 -21.13 3.18 -9.04
CA ALA A 494 -21.41 4.47 -9.65
C ALA A 494 -20.87 5.65 -8.81
N ALA A 495 -21.01 5.60 -7.49
CA ALA A 495 -20.46 6.63 -6.60
C ALA A 495 -18.93 6.61 -6.59
N GLY A 496 -18.30 5.44 -6.73
CA GLY A 496 -16.85 5.31 -6.86
C GLY A 496 -16.31 5.86 -8.18
N VAL A 497 -17.02 5.62 -9.29
CA VAL A 497 -16.74 6.19 -10.61
C VAL A 497 -16.77 7.72 -10.55
N LEU A 498 -17.82 8.28 -9.93
CA LEU A 498 -17.96 9.72 -9.69
C LEU A 498 -16.84 10.27 -8.80
N ALA A 499 -16.59 9.64 -7.65
CA ALA A 499 -15.55 10.07 -6.70
C ALA A 499 -14.15 10.05 -7.33
N GLY A 500 -13.88 9.06 -8.19
CA GLY A 500 -12.62 8.96 -8.91
C GLY A 500 -12.58 9.77 -10.21
N ARG A 501 -13.66 10.40 -10.66
CA ARG A 501 -13.73 11.24 -11.88
C ARG A 501 -13.10 10.56 -13.11
N HIS A 502 -13.51 9.31 -13.36
CA HIS A 502 -13.07 8.51 -14.50
C HIS A 502 -14.23 7.72 -15.08
N SER A 503 -14.12 7.22 -16.31
CA SER A 503 -15.15 6.38 -16.93
C SER A 503 -15.26 5.02 -16.24
N LEU A 504 -16.42 4.37 -16.31
CA LEU A 504 -16.63 3.02 -15.81
C LEU A 504 -15.60 2.00 -16.33
N SER A 505 -15.22 2.08 -17.61
CA SER A 505 -14.18 1.21 -18.20
C SER A 505 -12.84 1.33 -17.46
N VAL A 506 -12.41 2.56 -17.17
CA VAL A 506 -11.21 2.83 -16.36
C VAL A 506 -11.37 2.34 -14.92
N HIS A 507 -12.58 2.43 -14.34
CA HIS A 507 -12.84 1.99 -12.97
C HIS A 507 -12.55 0.49 -12.82
N ARG A 508 -13.07 -0.29 -13.77
CA ARG A 508 -12.94 -1.74 -13.81
C ARG A 508 -11.54 -2.19 -14.22
N SER A 509 -10.88 -1.49 -15.16
CA SER A 509 -9.54 -1.88 -15.62
C SER A 509 -8.43 -1.60 -14.61
N TYR A 510 -8.56 -0.54 -13.81
CA TYR A 510 -7.61 -0.21 -12.74
C TYR A 510 -7.96 -0.88 -11.41
N ASN A 511 -8.89 -1.84 -11.40
CA ASN A 511 -9.20 -2.67 -10.24
C ASN A 511 -9.59 -1.86 -8.98
N TYR A 512 -10.16 -0.66 -9.15
CA TYR A 512 -10.54 0.22 -8.03
C TYR A 512 -11.63 -0.39 -7.12
N SER A 513 -12.34 -1.40 -7.62
CA SER A 513 -13.35 -2.19 -6.89
C SER A 513 -12.82 -3.53 -6.34
N LYS A 514 -11.57 -3.94 -6.65
CA LYS A 514 -11.04 -5.22 -6.18
C LYS A 514 -10.64 -5.14 -4.70
N VAL A 515 -11.18 -6.08 -3.91
CA VAL A 515 -10.78 -6.37 -2.54
C VAL A 515 -9.74 -7.50 -2.53
N SER A 516 -9.09 -7.77 -1.39
CA SER A 516 -8.20 -8.94 -1.29
C SER A 516 -8.97 -10.26 -1.50
N ASN A 517 -8.30 -11.33 -1.94
CA ASN A 517 -8.89 -12.67 -2.04
C ASN A 517 -9.65 -13.07 -0.76
N GLU A 518 -9.05 -12.83 0.41
CA GLU A 518 -9.67 -13.14 1.70
C GLU A 518 -10.96 -12.35 1.94
N SER A 519 -10.97 -11.05 1.59
CA SER A 519 -12.16 -10.21 1.74
C SER A 519 -13.24 -10.61 0.74
N ALA A 520 -12.87 -10.91 -0.50
CA ALA A 520 -13.79 -11.40 -1.52
C ALA A 520 -14.43 -12.71 -1.09
N GLN A 521 -13.66 -13.65 -0.53
CA GLN A 521 -14.17 -14.91 -0.02
C GLN A 521 -15.17 -14.67 1.12
N LYS A 522 -14.83 -13.82 2.10
CA LYS A 522 -15.73 -13.48 3.22
C LYS A 522 -17.02 -12.85 2.72
N ASP A 523 -16.95 -11.89 1.80
CA ASP A 523 -18.12 -11.21 1.26
C ASP A 523 -18.98 -12.14 0.40
N MET A 524 -18.35 -13.03 -0.38
CA MET A 524 -19.04 -14.09 -1.12
C MET A 524 -19.75 -15.05 -0.16
N THR A 525 -19.10 -15.51 0.90
CA THR A 525 -19.73 -16.40 1.88
C THR A 525 -20.92 -15.71 2.58
N LYS A 526 -20.79 -14.44 2.98
CA LYS A 526 -21.91 -13.66 3.54
C LYS A 526 -23.08 -13.56 2.57
N ALA A 527 -22.80 -13.27 1.30
CA ALA A 527 -23.81 -13.16 0.25
C ALA A 527 -24.50 -14.50 -0.02
N THR A 528 -23.74 -15.59 -0.15
CA THR A 528 -24.27 -16.94 -0.32
C THR A 528 -25.18 -17.34 0.84
N HIS A 529 -24.77 -17.10 2.08
CA HIS A 529 -25.60 -17.39 3.25
C HIS A 529 -26.88 -16.53 3.28
N SER A 530 -26.77 -15.25 2.90
CA SER A 530 -27.94 -14.36 2.80
C SER A 530 -28.92 -14.84 1.73
N LEU A 531 -28.42 -15.32 0.58
CA LEU A 531 -29.23 -15.88 -0.50
C LEU A 531 -29.89 -17.20 -0.09
N GLU A 532 -29.17 -18.07 0.62
CA GLU A 532 -29.71 -19.32 1.16
C GLU A 532 -30.88 -19.05 2.13
N MET A 533 -30.71 -18.12 3.07
CA MET A 533 -31.78 -17.74 4.02
C MET A 533 -32.98 -17.12 3.31
N TYR A 534 -32.73 -16.24 2.33
CA TYR A 534 -33.79 -15.69 1.49
C TYR A 534 -34.55 -16.79 0.73
N ALA A 535 -33.83 -17.76 0.16
CA ALA A 535 -34.43 -18.92 -0.51
C ALA A 535 -35.25 -19.80 0.45
N ARG A 536 -34.91 -19.83 1.74
CA ARG A 536 -35.66 -20.52 2.80
C ARG A 536 -36.90 -19.75 3.30
N GLY A 537 -37.20 -18.58 2.73
CA GLY A 537 -38.41 -17.82 3.02
C GLY A 537 -38.22 -16.66 4.00
N GLU A 538 -36.98 -16.35 4.42
CA GLU A 538 -36.69 -15.17 5.23
C GLU A 538 -36.69 -13.90 4.40
N THR A 539 -36.96 -12.75 5.03
CA THR A 539 -36.89 -11.47 4.32
C THR A 539 -35.44 -11.10 4.01
N ILE A 540 -35.19 -10.51 2.84
CA ILE A 540 -33.83 -10.13 2.41
C ILE A 540 -33.07 -9.29 3.44
N LYS A 541 -33.77 -8.40 4.17
CA LYS A 541 -33.17 -7.58 5.23
C LYS A 541 -32.66 -8.42 6.40
N VAL A 542 -33.47 -9.37 6.87
CA VAL A 542 -33.11 -10.28 7.97
C VAL A 542 -31.98 -11.20 7.51
N SER A 543 -32.05 -11.74 6.30
CA SER A 543 -31.02 -12.62 5.74
C SER A 543 -29.66 -11.95 5.64
N VAL A 544 -29.61 -10.69 5.15
CA VAL A 544 -28.38 -9.90 5.08
C VAL A 544 -27.82 -9.60 6.48
N GLU A 545 -28.68 -9.31 7.45
CA GLU A 545 -28.26 -9.00 8.81
C GLU A 545 -27.75 -10.26 9.55
N MET A 546 -28.41 -11.41 9.38
CA MET A 546 -27.94 -12.71 9.88
C MET A 546 -26.60 -13.11 9.26
N GLY A 547 -26.48 -13.04 7.92
CA GLY A 547 -25.22 -13.32 7.23
C GLY A 547 -24.09 -12.40 7.65
N ARG A 548 -24.39 -11.13 7.93
CA ARG A 548 -23.41 -10.19 8.51
C ARG A 548 -23.01 -10.60 9.92
N ASN A 549 -23.95 -10.86 10.81
CA ASN A 549 -23.66 -11.18 12.21
C ASN A 549 -22.93 -12.52 12.38
N LEU A 550 -23.15 -13.47 11.46
CA LEU A 550 -22.48 -14.77 11.46
C LEU A 550 -20.94 -14.66 11.29
N TYR A 551 -20.49 -13.73 10.45
CA TYR A 551 -19.06 -13.53 10.14
C TYR A 551 -18.49 -12.23 10.75
N GLU A 552 -19.36 -11.31 11.18
CA GLU A 552 -19.02 -10.06 11.84
C GLU A 552 -19.86 -9.85 13.12
N PRO A 553 -19.64 -10.66 14.17
CA PRO A 553 -20.40 -10.53 15.41
C PRO A 553 -20.23 -9.13 16.02
N LYS A 554 -21.35 -8.56 16.48
CA LYS A 554 -21.39 -7.22 17.07
C LYS A 554 -20.77 -7.24 18.47
N ILE A 555 -19.82 -6.34 18.69
CA ILE A 555 -19.19 -6.11 20.01
C ILE A 555 -19.56 -4.71 20.46
N ILE A 556 -20.00 -4.59 21.70
CA ILE A 556 -20.38 -3.33 22.36
C ILE A 556 -19.53 -3.11 23.60
N ASN A 557 -19.35 -1.85 23.99
CA ASN A 557 -18.70 -1.47 25.25
C ASN A 557 -19.72 -1.30 26.40
N GLN A 558 -19.23 -1.09 27.62
CA GLN A 558 -20.09 -0.92 28.81
C GLN A 558 -21.07 0.25 28.70
N LYS A 559 -20.66 1.38 28.12
CA LYS A 559 -21.53 2.55 27.95
C LYS A 559 -22.67 2.26 26.99
N GLU A 560 -22.35 1.62 25.87
CA GLU A 560 -23.35 1.20 24.88
C GLU A 560 -24.33 0.17 25.47
N LYS A 561 -23.88 -0.70 26.39
CA LYS A 561 -24.74 -1.64 27.13
C LYS A 561 -25.72 -0.90 28.05
N GLU A 562 -25.24 0.09 28.80
CA GLU A 562 -26.05 0.90 29.72
C GLU A 562 -27.08 1.78 28.98
N GLU A 563 -26.71 2.34 27.84
CA GLU A 563 -27.56 3.22 27.03
C GLU A 563 -28.67 2.48 26.27
N SER A 564 -28.56 1.16 26.07
CA SER A 564 -29.41 0.41 25.13
C SER A 564 -30.52 -0.41 25.77
N GLY A 565 -30.66 -0.42 27.10
CA GLY A 565 -31.76 -1.10 27.81
C GLY A 565 -31.84 -2.62 27.54
N VAL A 566 -30.73 -3.22 27.12
CA VAL A 566 -30.66 -4.62 26.67
C VAL A 566 -30.64 -5.61 27.83
N SER A 567 -31.31 -6.75 27.67
CA SER A 567 -31.32 -7.81 28.70
C SER A 567 -29.97 -8.56 28.71
N GLU A 568 -29.42 -8.78 29.91
CA GLU A 568 -28.20 -9.59 30.06
C GLU A 568 -28.47 -11.07 29.77
N LEU A 569 -27.57 -11.69 29.01
CA LEU A 569 -27.58 -13.13 28.76
C LEU A 569 -26.48 -13.82 29.57
N LYS A 570 -26.75 -15.07 29.97
CA LYS A 570 -25.83 -15.88 30.78
C LYS A 570 -24.51 -16.20 30.06
N ASN A 571 -24.47 -16.14 28.72
CA ASN A 571 -23.29 -16.39 27.90
C ASN A 571 -22.35 -15.17 27.75
N GLY A 572 -22.54 -14.09 28.51
CA GLY A 572 -21.70 -12.90 28.45
C GLY A 572 -22.05 -11.91 27.32
N GLY A 573 -23.17 -12.13 26.65
CA GLY A 573 -23.72 -11.16 25.70
C GLY A 573 -24.99 -10.47 26.20
N THR A 574 -25.59 -9.68 25.32
CA THR A 574 -26.82 -8.91 25.55
C THR A 574 -27.81 -9.14 24.42
N CYS A 575 -29.10 -8.97 24.73
CA CYS A 575 -30.18 -9.12 23.76
C CYS A 575 -31.03 -7.85 23.70
N LYS A 576 -31.32 -7.37 22.48
CA LYS A 576 -32.27 -6.26 22.23
C LYS A 576 -33.74 -6.62 22.43
N GLY A 577 -34.08 -7.91 22.54
CA GLY A 577 -35.45 -8.36 22.77
C GLY A 577 -36.42 -8.25 21.58
N ASN A 578 -35.96 -7.86 20.38
CA ASN A 578 -36.84 -7.84 19.21
C ASN A 578 -37.28 -9.26 18.82
N GLU A 579 -38.46 -9.38 18.21
CA GLU A 579 -39.01 -10.66 17.82
C GLU A 579 -38.27 -11.27 16.62
N THR A 580 -37.67 -12.45 16.82
CA THR A 580 -37.01 -13.28 15.78
C THR A 580 -37.72 -14.63 15.60
N PRO A 581 -37.48 -15.37 14.50
CA PRO A 581 -38.00 -16.72 14.33
C PRO A 581 -37.71 -17.66 15.51
N GLU A 582 -36.51 -17.59 16.08
CA GLU A 582 -36.08 -18.37 17.24
C GLU A 582 -36.83 -17.95 18.51
N SER A 583 -37.08 -16.65 18.69
CA SER A 583 -37.88 -16.17 19.82
C SER A 583 -39.34 -16.59 19.72
N LYS A 584 -39.90 -16.68 18.49
CA LYS A 584 -41.25 -17.20 18.23
C LYS A 584 -41.32 -18.70 18.48
N GLU A 585 -40.31 -19.45 18.04
CA GLU A 585 -40.19 -20.89 18.32
C GLU A 585 -40.16 -21.14 19.83
N PHE A 586 -39.33 -20.38 20.55
CA PHE A 586 -39.22 -20.47 22.01
C PHE A 586 -40.55 -20.12 22.69
N ARG A 587 -41.20 -19.01 22.31
CA ARG A 587 -42.54 -18.64 22.83
C ARG A 587 -43.59 -19.71 22.56
N LYS A 588 -43.57 -20.34 21.37
CA LYS A 588 -44.47 -21.47 21.07
C LYS A 588 -44.23 -22.68 21.98
N ARG A 589 -42.97 -23.02 22.27
CA ARG A 589 -42.62 -24.08 23.23
C ARG A 589 -43.06 -23.69 24.65
N LEU A 590 -42.80 -22.46 25.06
CA LEU A 590 -43.16 -21.92 26.38
C LEU A 590 -44.68 -21.90 26.61
N ASN A 591 -45.46 -21.54 25.59
CA ASN A 591 -46.92 -21.50 25.65
C ASN A 591 -47.55 -22.89 25.79
N ARG A 592 -46.86 -23.95 25.35
CA ARG A 592 -47.29 -25.35 25.54
C ARG A 592 -47.04 -25.84 26.97
N ASN A 593 -46.26 -25.14 27.76
CA ASN A 593 -46.01 -25.49 29.15
C ASN A 593 -47.19 -25.01 30.01
N THR A 594 -47.92 -25.97 30.59
CA THR A 594 -49.10 -25.75 31.44
C THR A 594 -48.74 -25.37 32.88
N LEU A 595 -47.48 -25.51 33.28
CA LEU A 595 -47.01 -25.23 34.64
C LEU A 595 -46.65 -23.75 34.86
N LEU A 596 -46.39 -23.00 33.78
CA LEU A 596 -46.03 -21.59 33.83
C LEU A 596 -47.26 -20.71 33.67
N LYS A 597 -47.46 -19.73 34.56
CA LYS A 597 -48.52 -18.73 34.41
C LYS A 597 -48.14 -17.72 33.33
N ASP A 598 -49.12 -17.05 32.73
CA ASP A 598 -48.87 -16.10 31.66
C ASP A 598 -47.99 -14.92 32.10
N GLU A 599 -48.05 -14.55 33.38
CA GLU A 599 -47.13 -13.56 33.95
C GLU A 599 -45.69 -14.08 34.03
N ASP A 600 -45.46 -15.34 34.38
CA ASP A 600 -44.13 -15.95 34.38
C ASP A 600 -43.57 -16.04 32.96
N LYS A 601 -44.44 -16.37 31.98
CA LYS A 601 -44.09 -16.45 30.56
C LYS A 601 -43.66 -15.10 29.97
N LYS A 602 -44.24 -13.98 30.43
CA LYS A 602 -43.84 -12.62 30.02
C LYS A 602 -42.43 -12.25 30.47
N HIS A 603 -41.95 -12.82 31.58
CA HIS A 603 -40.61 -12.56 32.11
C HIS A 603 -39.52 -13.45 31.48
N MET A 604 -39.90 -14.45 30.67
CA MET A 604 -38.94 -15.34 30.01
C MET A 604 -38.55 -14.84 28.61
N GLY A 605 -37.31 -14.39 28.46
CA GLY A 605 -36.71 -14.06 27.17
C GLY A 605 -36.41 -15.31 26.31
N CYS A 606 -35.87 -15.10 25.10
CA CYS A 606 -35.45 -16.21 24.22
C CYS A 606 -34.42 -17.12 24.93
N GLY A 607 -34.77 -18.38 25.20
CA GLY A 607 -33.93 -19.30 25.98
C GLY A 607 -32.80 -19.99 25.20
N PHE A 608 -32.69 -19.79 23.89
CA PHE A 608 -31.69 -20.46 23.06
C PHE A 608 -30.30 -19.80 23.14
N ILE A 609 -29.50 -20.15 24.15
CA ILE A 609 -28.17 -19.58 24.39
C ILE A 609 -27.20 -19.78 23.21
N ILE A 610 -27.25 -20.94 22.53
CA ILE A 610 -26.38 -21.24 21.38
C ILE A 610 -26.80 -20.48 20.13
N LYS A 611 -28.11 -20.40 19.86
CA LYS A 611 -28.64 -19.68 18.68
C LYS A 611 -28.39 -18.17 18.76
N CYS A 612 -28.19 -17.62 19.97
CA CYS A 612 -27.82 -16.22 20.16
C CYS A 612 -26.58 -15.80 19.36
N PHE A 613 -25.58 -16.67 19.18
CA PHE A 613 -24.34 -16.32 18.46
C PHE A 613 -24.53 -16.09 16.94
N GLY A 614 -25.71 -16.40 16.38
CA GLY A 614 -26.13 -16.04 15.01
C GLY A 614 -27.28 -15.05 14.95
N CYS A 615 -27.82 -14.61 16.10
CA CYS A 615 -29.01 -13.77 16.17
C CYS A 615 -28.68 -12.28 15.93
N SER A 616 -29.54 -11.59 15.19
CA SER A 616 -29.39 -10.14 14.93
C SER A 616 -29.56 -9.25 16.15
N ASN A 617 -30.21 -9.76 17.19
CA ASN A 617 -30.42 -9.05 18.45
C ASN A 617 -29.28 -9.25 19.46
N PHE A 618 -28.30 -10.11 19.15
CA PHE A 618 -27.22 -10.45 20.06
C PHE A 618 -26.00 -9.55 19.86
N ALA A 619 -25.42 -9.10 20.97
CA ALA A 619 -24.13 -8.43 20.98
C ALA A 619 -23.27 -8.91 22.15
N VAL A 620 -21.97 -9.02 21.94
CA VAL A 620 -21.01 -9.39 23.00
C VAL A 620 -20.50 -8.13 23.68
N VAL A 621 -20.41 -8.15 25.01
CA VAL A 621 -19.91 -7.02 25.79
C VAL A 621 -18.40 -7.15 26.00
N ASP A 622 -17.64 -6.15 25.56
CA ASP A 622 -16.17 -6.09 25.74
C ASP A 622 -15.81 -5.56 27.14
N GLU A 623 -16.24 -6.28 28.18
CA GLU A 623 -15.89 -6.01 29.59
C GLU A 623 -15.41 -7.26 30.31
N VAL A 624 -14.49 -7.08 31.25
CA VAL A 624 -13.76 -8.20 31.89
C VAL A 624 -14.69 -9.25 32.51
N ASN A 625 -15.77 -8.84 33.17
CA ASN A 625 -16.73 -9.77 33.78
C ASN A 625 -17.58 -10.52 32.74
N ASP A 626 -18.02 -9.83 31.69
CA ASP A 626 -18.85 -10.44 30.64
C ASP A 626 -18.01 -11.34 29.72
N ILE A 627 -16.74 -10.98 29.47
CA ILE A 627 -15.76 -11.86 28.82
C ILE A 627 -15.50 -13.10 29.68
N TRP A 628 -15.44 -12.97 31.01
CA TRP A 628 -15.30 -14.14 31.89
C TRP A 628 -16.53 -15.06 31.82
N LYS A 629 -17.76 -14.53 31.73
CA LYS A 629 -18.99 -15.33 31.47
C LYS A 629 -18.89 -16.08 30.12
N LEU A 630 -18.40 -15.41 29.07
CA LEU A 630 -18.20 -15.99 27.74
C LEU A 630 -17.16 -17.11 27.73
N LEU A 631 -16.01 -16.91 28.37
CA LEU A 631 -14.95 -17.92 28.49
C LEU A 631 -15.40 -19.11 29.36
N SER A 632 -16.21 -18.87 30.39
CA SER A 632 -16.78 -19.94 31.21
C SER A 632 -17.76 -20.80 30.41
N PHE A 633 -18.59 -20.15 29.57
CA PHE A 633 -19.45 -20.84 28.61
C PHE A 633 -18.62 -21.67 27.60
N GLU A 634 -17.54 -21.13 27.05
CA GLU A 634 -16.62 -21.86 26.16
C GLU A 634 -15.99 -23.07 26.85
N SER A 635 -15.58 -22.93 28.12
CA SER A 635 -15.02 -24.02 28.92
C SER A 635 -16.04 -25.15 29.12
N ILE A 636 -17.28 -24.84 29.47
CA ILE A 636 -18.35 -25.84 29.61
C ILE A 636 -18.69 -26.49 28.27
N LEU A 637 -18.73 -25.70 27.19
CA LEU A 637 -18.93 -26.24 25.85
C LEU A 637 -17.83 -27.25 25.48
N ASN A 638 -16.57 -26.96 25.84
CA ASN A 638 -15.45 -27.88 25.64
C ASN A 638 -15.55 -29.13 26.51
N SER A 639 -15.96 -29.01 27.76
CA SER A 639 -16.16 -30.16 28.66
C SER A 639 -17.39 -31.00 28.29
N SER A 640 -18.38 -30.42 27.62
CA SER A 640 -19.58 -31.15 27.19
C SER A 640 -19.29 -32.30 26.22
N ILE A 641 -18.11 -32.29 25.57
CA ILE A 641 -17.56 -33.37 24.73
C ILE A 641 -17.78 -34.76 25.34
N GLU A 642 -17.56 -34.86 26.64
CA GLU A 642 -17.55 -36.13 27.38
C GLU A 642 -18.96 -36.72 27.59
N SER A 643 -20.01 -35.97 27.25
CA SER A 643 -21.41 -36.29 27.58
C SER A 643 -22.36 -36.45 26.38
N HIS A 644 -21.85 -36.53 25.14
CA HIS A 644 -22.69 -36.55 23.94
C HIS A 644 -23.14 -37.95 23.50
N VAL A 645 -24.36 -38.00 22.94
CA VAL A 645 -25.02 -39.21 22.41
C VAL A 645 -24.42 -39.68 21.06
N SER A 646 -23.77 -38.79 20.29
CA SER A 646 -23.08 -39.12 19.02
C SER A 646 -22.01 -38.10 18.65
N LEU A 647 -20.87 -38.60 18.14
CA LEU A 647 -19.71 -37.81 17.71
C LEU A 647 -19.97 -36.96 16.46
N ASP A 648 -20.84 -37.40 15.56
CA ASP A 648 -21.16 -36.66 14.33
C ASP A 648 -22.00 -35.42 14.61
N HIS A 649 -22.98 -35.53 15.52
CA HIS A 649 -23.79 -34.41 15.97
C HIS A 649 -22.94 -33.35 16.69
N TYR A 650 -21.95 -33.81 17.46
CA TYR A 650 -20.96 -32.97 18.12
C TYR A 650 -20.12 -32.17 17.12
N ILE A 651 -19.56 -32.84 16.11
CA ILE A 651 -18.68 -32.22 15.12
C ILE A 651 -19.41 -31.16 14.29
N ASP A 652 -20.63 -31.43 13.82
CA ASP A 652 -21.35 -30.51 12.93
C ASP A 652 -21.82 -29.23 13.66
N LYS A 653 -22.44 -29.37 14.86
CA LYS A 653 -23.03 -28.22 15.57
C LYS A 653 -22.06 -27.45 16.46
N GLN A 654 -21.07 -28.10 17.07
CA GLN A 654 -20.12 -27.39 17.94
C GLN A 654 -18.95 -26.77 17.19
N SER A 655 -18.53 -27.32 16.04
CA SER A 655 -17.44 -26.71 15.25
C SER A 655 -17.80 -25.30 14.78
N GLU A 656 -19.04 -25.09 14.33
CA GLU A 656 -19.56 -23.80 13.91
C GLU A 656 -19.58 -22.80 15.09
N LEU A 657 -20.03 -23.25 16.27
CA LEU A 657 -20.07 -22.43 17.48
C LEU A 657 -18.66 -22.07 18.00
N LYS A 658 -17.73 -23.03 18.01
CA LYS A 658 -16.32 -22.79 18.37
C LYS A 658 -15.66 -21.78 17.43
N HIS A 659 -15.92 -21.88 16.14
CA HIS A 659 -15.42 -20.92 15.16
C HIS A 659 -15.96 -19.50 15.43
N LYS A 660 -17.25 -19.37 15.79
CA LYS A 660 -17.85 -18.07 16.19
C LYS A 660 -17.20 -17.51 17.45
N LEU A 661 -16.98 -18.33 18.48
CA LEU A 661 -16.32 -17.93 19.71
C LEU A 661 -14.88 -17.45 19.46
N LEU A 662 -14.13 -18.12 18.59
CA LEU A 662 -12.79 -17.71 18.18
C LEU A 662 -12.80 -16.34 17.47
N LEU A 663 -13.74 -16.13 16.55
CA LEU A 663 -13.91 -14.84 15.87
C LEU A 663 -14.25 -13.70 16.85
N ILE A 664 -15.07 -13.97 17.87
CA ILE A 664 -15.40 -13.01 18.93
C ILE A 664 -14.15 -12.68 19.74
N LYS A 665 -13.42 -13.70 20.23
CA LYS A 665 -12.19 -13.53 21.03
C LYS A 665 -11.14 -12.67 20.32
N ASN A 666 -10.95 -12.89 19.02
CA ASN A 666 -10.01 -12.12 18.20
C ASN A 666 -10.35 -10.62 18.07
N LYS A 667 -11.59 -10.23 18.37
CA LYS A 667 -12.06 -8.84 18.27
C LYS A 667 -12.20 -8.14 19.62
N LEU A 668 -12.18 -8.87 20.73
CA LEU A 668 -12.20 -8.29 22.08
C LEU A 668 -10.92 -7.50 22.38
N THR A 669 -10.98 -6.57 23.33
CA THR A 669 -9.80 -5.79 23.73
C THR A 669 -8.75 -6.74 24.34
N PRO A 670 -7.51 -6.85 23.79
CA PRO A 670 -6.54 -7.85 24.22
C PRO A 670 -6.17 -7.78 25.71
N ARG A 671 -6.14 -6.57 26.28
CA ARG A 671 -5.89 -6.37 27.71
C ARG A 671 -7.03 -6.91 28.58
N LYS A 672 -8.28 -6.70 28.18
CA LYS A 672 -9.46 -7.16 28.93
C LYS A 672 -9.61 -8.67 28.83
N LEU A 673 -9.39 -9.23 27.63
CA LEU A 673 -9.36 -10.68 27.40
C LEU A 673 -8.31 -11.35 28.29
N LYS A 674 -7.06 -10.87 28.29
CA LYS A 674 -5.99 -11.43 29.14
C LYS A 674 -6.30 -11.35 30.64
N THR A 675 -6.99 -10.30 31.07
CA THR A 675 -7.44 -10.18 32.47
C THR A 675 -8.56 -11.16 32.79
N ALA A 676 -9.49 -11.39 31.87
CA ALA A 676 -10.56 -12.38 32.03
C ALA A 676 -10.02 -13.83 32.00
N GLU A 677 -9.04 -14.14 31.14
CA GLU A 677 -8.32 -15.42 31.13
C GLU A 677 -7.65 -15.69 32.48
N LYS A 678 -6.87 -14.72 32.99
CA LYS A 678 -6.28 -14.81 34.34
C LYS A 678 -7.33 -14.98 35.44
N LYS A 679 -8.53 -14.45 35.24
CA LYS A 679 -9.63 -14.57 36.21
C LYS A 679 -10.22 -15.97 36.18
N LEU A 680 -10.40 -16.56 34.99
CA LEU A 680 -10.79 -17.96 34.80
C LEU A 680 -9.75 -18.90 35.45
N ASP A 681 -8.46 -18.69 35.19
CA ASP A 681 -7.38 -19.52 35.74
C ASP A 681 -7.32 -19.48 37.28
N LYS A 682 -7.60 -18.31 37.88
CA LYS A 682 -7.48 -18.10 39.33
C LYS A 682 -8.75 -18.40 40.12
N LYS A 683 -9.92 -18.12 39.55
CA LYS A 683 -11.22 -18.19 40.24
C LYS A 683 -12.12 -19.31 39.72
N GLY A 684 -11.69 -20.03 38.69
CA GLY A 684 -12.52 -21.04 38.04
C GLY A 684 -13.63 -20.43 37.17
N LEU A 685 -14.64 -21.24 36.88
CA LEU A 685 -15.80 -20.82 36.09
C LEU A 685 -16.52 -19.66 36.77
N HIS A 686 -17.15 -18.79 35.97
CA HIS A 686 -18.00 -17.75 36.51
C HIS A 686 -19.13 -18.39 37.35
N PRO A 687 -19.54 -17.82 38.51
CA PRO A 687 -20.62 -18.37 39.35
C PRO A 687 -21.96 -18.67 38.67
N LEU A 688 -22.18 -18.16 37.44
CA LEU A 688 -23.38 -18.45 36.64
C LEU A 688 -23.30 -19.83 35.94
N TRP A 689 -22.12 -20.43 35.98
CA TRP A 689 -21.66 -21.61 35.27
C TRP A 689 -20.94 -22.61 36.21
N ASP A 690 -20.58 -22.21 37.43
CA ASP A 690 -19.81 -22.98 38.43
C ASP A 690 -20.65 -23.92 39.33
N GLY A 691 -21.80 -24.41 38.84
CA GLY A 691 -22.70 -25.30 39.60
C GLY A 691 -22.72 -26.72 39.05
N LEU A 692 -22.69 -27.74 39.93
CA LEU A 692 -22.72 -29.17 39.60
C LEU A 692 -23.94 -29.59 38.73
N TYR A 693 -25.00 -28.77 38.72
CA TYR A 693 -26.21 -28.95 37.91
C TYR A 693 -26.26 -28.08 36.64
N ALA A 694 -25.30 -27.17 36.41
CA ALA A 694 -25.33 -26.22 35.29
C ALA A 694 -25.17 -26.87 33.91
N VAL A 695 -24.63 -28.10 33.85
CA VAL A 695 -24.45 -28.90 32.64
C VAL A 695 -25.70 -29.73 32.31
N LEU A 696 -26.38 -30.29 33.32
CA LEU A 696 -27.57 -31.13 33.12
C LEU A 696 -28.85 -30.31 32.90
N ASP A 697 -29.04 -29.20 33.62
CA ASP A 697 -30.27 -28.37 33.53
C ASP A 697 -30.33 -27.44 32.31
N LYS A 698 -29.24 -27.32 31.54
CA LYS A 698 -29.13 -26.38 30.41
C LYS A 698 -28.76 -27.02 29.08
N MET A 699 -28.60 -28.35 29.04
CA MET A 699 -28.31 -29.12 27.83
C MET A 699 -29.51 -29.93 27.31
N GLU A 700 -30.70 -29.81 27.93
CA GLU A 700 -31.94 -30.12 27.23
C GLU A 700 -32.21 -29.06 26.15
N LEU A 701 -31.70 -29.33 24.94
CA LEU A 701 -31.91 -28.61 23.69
C LEU A 701 -33.16 -29.10 22.95
#